data_AF-A0A5M1DZT1-F1
#
_entry.id   AF-A0A5M1DZT1-F1
#
_cell.length_a   1.000
_cell.length_b   1.000
_cell.length_c   1.000
_cell.angle_alpha   90.00
_cell.angle_beta   90.00
_cell.angle_gamma   90.00
#
_symmetry.space_group_name_H-M   'P 1'
#
loop_
_entity.id
_entity.type
_entity.pdbx_description
1 polymer ?
#
loop_
_entity_poly.entity_id
_entity_poly.type
_entity_poly.pdbx_seq_one_letter_code
_entity_poly.pdbx_strand_id
1 'polypeptide(L)'
;MFNKKLYETLLEEFGKRGLEDIEIPFYIKENLSKELRIYQEKALKYYYANVDSIRQNHLMFNMATGSGKTLIMAALILDCYKRGYRDFIFFVNSNSILEKTKANFADKYSSKYLFKESINIDSENVEINIINNLSESKDECINIHFTTIQALFSLFKNERENSLAFSDLVDKKIVLLADEAHHLNSDTKSKSEKENKEGWETIITKAYESDKENLLFEFSATIPQEANVLEKYTNKIIYEYALKEFCKDGYSKRIFLTKYNNETLEYRILGSMLTSLYRELLAQKHNIILKPVIMYKSESINESKQNQKFFINFLENLEASQISSFYENIDKESELLHKSLEFFKKEYGLSYANNISNFLKNNFKSLYILNTNDEKELEKNQVLLNTLEDTSNEIRVIFSVDKLNEGWDVLNLFDIVRLGGSKVSKAITTKEVQLIGRGARYYPFKDHSFVFDSDSIYVRKYDNDLDNELNALERLSYHTINDVAFIKNLNESMNKQGLLFEEEKRRVDLIVNEKIKPIIDNNKIYYANNKRIRRGDLQLFSMTRAEIEQKIKGLQIPLFSNSIKESEEKFEIVKEEYDLQNSSTLESIIDTKYFLKAMNMLGLSFKEINKNLDFTGKRDFIENYLKKIYVCFSKKQTFNMENKLEIAKYILE
;
A
#
# COMPACT_ATOMS: atom_id res chain seq x y z
N MET A 1 -17.13 -33.96 7.66
CA MET A 1 -17.72 -32.75 8.29
C MET A 1 -16.77 -31.61 7.96
N PHE A 2 -17.22 -30.57 7.27
CA PHE A 2 -16.38 -29.37 7.16
C PHE A 2 -16.25 -28.77 8.56
N ASN A 3 -15.02 -28.72 9.11
CA ASN A 3 -14.77 -28.02 10.37
C ASN A 3 -15.26 -26.57 10.21
N LYS A 4 -16.10 -26.10 11.14
CA LYS A 4 -16.51 -24.69 11.20
C LYS A 4 -15.43 -23.86 11.86
N LYS A 5 -15.35 -22.58 11.52
CA LYS A 5 -14.42 -21.65 12.19
C LYS A 5 -14.87 -21.42 13.64
N LEU A 6 -13.92 -21.16 14.54
CA LEU A 6 -14.23 -20.96 15.96
C LEU A 6 -15.24 -19.83 16.19
N TYR A 7 -15.10 -18.69 15.49
CA TYR A 7 -16.06 -17.59 15.58
C TYR A 7 -17.46 -17.97 15.08
N GLU A 8 -17.58 -18.90 14.12
CA GLU A 8 -18.87 -19.38 13.63
C GLU A 8 -19.56 -20.23 14.70
N THR A 9 -18.80 -21.08 15.39
CA THR A 9 -19.29 -21.88 16.52
C THR A 9 -19.77 -20.99 17.66
N LEU A 10 -19.01 -19.96 18.02
CA LEU A 10 -19.41 -18.99 19.05
C LEU A 10 -20.66 -18.19 18.64
N LEU A 11 -20.76 -17.84 17.36
CA LEU A 11 -21.94 -17.17 16.82
C LEU A 11 -23.19 -18.07 16.89
N GLU A 12 -23.04 -19.38 16.73
CA GLU A 12 -24.14 -20.35 16.90
C GLU A 12 -24.54 -20.52 18.37
N GLU A 13 -23.57 -20.49 19.29
CA GLU A 13 -23.80 -20.69 20.71
C GLU A 13 -24.44 -19.47 21.39
N PHE A 14 -23.93 -18.27 21.14
CA PHE A 14 -24.40 -17.02 21.77
C PHE A 14 -25.46 -16.28 20.94
N GLY A 15 -25.51 -16.55 19.63
CA GLY A 15 -26.27 -15.74 18.69
C GLY A 15 -25.68 -14.33 18.49
N LYS A 16 -26.18 -13.60 17.49
CA LYS A 16 -25.71 -12.23 17.20
C LYS A 16 -25.91 -11.28 18.37
N ARG A 17 -27.11 -11.28 18.97
CA ARG A 17 -27.45 -10.41 20.10
C ARG A 17 -26.61 -10.74 21.33
N GLY A 18 -26.49 -12.03 21.68
CA GLY A 18 -25.68 -12.44 22.82
C GLY A 18 -24.23 -12.01 22.69
N LEU A 19 -23.63 -12.10 21.49
CA LEU A 19 -22.28 -11.57 21.25
C LEU A 19 -22.22 -10.04 21.31
N GLU A 20 -23.22 -9.34 20.78
CA GLU A 20 -23.28 -7.87 20.82
C GLU A 20 -23.45 -7.33 22.24
N ASP A 21 -24.15 -8.06 23.11
CA ASP A 21 -24.41 -7.71 24.51
C ASP A 21 -23.20 -7.95 25.43
N ILE A 22 -22.15 -8.65 24.97
CA ILE A 22 -20.90 -8.80 25.74
C ILE A 22 -20.25 -7.42 25.88
N GLU A 23 -20.10 -6.98 27.13
CA GLU A 23 -19.40 -5.74 27.46
C GLU A 23 -17.90 -6.00 27.60
N ILE A 24 -17.10 -5.13 26.98
CA ILE A 24 -15.65 -5.13 27.21
C ILE A 24 -15.39 -4.54 28.59
N PRO A 25 -14.67 -5.24 29.48
CA PRO A 25 -14.44 -4.77 30.84
C PRO A 25 -13.82 -3.38 30.90
N PHE A 26 -14.26 -2.60 31.89
CA PHE A 26 -13.85 -1.21 32.06
C PHE A 26 -12.33 -1.05 32.22
N TYR A 27 -11.68 -1.95 32.98
CA TYR A 27 -10.23 -1.95 33.17
C TYR A 27 -9.44 -2.16 31.87
N ILE A 28 -10.03 -2.70 30.80
CA ILE A 28 -9.37 -2.73 29.49
C ILE A 28 -9.41 -1.34 28.86
N LYS A 29 -10.61 -0.77 28.74
CA LYS A 29 -10.82 0.55 28.11
C LYS A 29 -10.08 1.66 28.84
N GLU A 30 -9.98 1.58 30.17
CA GLU A 30 -9.30 2.59 30.97
C GLU A 30 -7.78 2.53 30.89
N ASN A 31 -7.18 1.40 30.51
CA ASN A 31 -5.73 1.23 30.51
C ASN A 31 -5.10 1.29 29.12
N LEU A 32 -5.89 1.25 28.05
CA LEU A 32 -5.40 1.45 26.69
C LEU A 32 -5.16 2.93 26.38
N SER A 33 -4.14 3.21 25.57
CA SER A 33 -3.82 4.58 25.14
C SER A 33 -4.82 5.17 24.14
N LYS A 34 -5.59 4.32 23.46
CA LYS A 34 -6.49 4.68 22.36
C LYS A 34 -7.82 3.95 22.56
N GLU A 35 -8.90 4.60 22.13
CA GLU A 35 -10.22 3.97 22.05
C GLU A 35 -10.19 2.81 21.05
N LEU A 36 -10.93 1.75 21.39
CA LEU A 36 -11.09 0.58 20.53
C LEU A 36 -12.09 0.91 19.43
N ARG A 37 -11.71 0.64 18.18
CA ARG A 37 -12.62 0.74 17.03
C ARG A 37 -13.65 -0.38 17.09
N ILE A 38 -14.81 -0.18 16.46
CA ILE A 38 -15.92 -1.15 16.42
C ILE A 38 -15.46 -2.59 16.12
N TYR A 39 -14.62 -2.78 15.10
CA TYR A 39 -14.16 -4.12 14.72
C TYR A 39 -13.14 -4.71 15.72
N GLN A 40 -12.42 -3.88 16.48
CA GLN A 40 -11.54 -4.33 17.56
C GLN A 40 -12.36 -4.72 18.79
N GLU A 41 -13.41 -3.95 19.11
CA GLU A 41 -14.38 -4.34 20.14
C GLU A 41 -15.04 -5.68 19.79
N LYS A 42 -15.50 -5.86 18.55
CA LYS A 42 -16.04 -7.14 18.07
C LYS A 42 -15.05 -8.29 18.26
N ALA A 43 -13.78 -8.11 17.89
CA ALA A 43 -12.75 -9.12 18.10
C ALA A 43 -12.60 -9.51 19.58
N LEU A 44 -12.63 -8.53 20.49
CA LEU A 44 -12.57 -8.77 21.93
C LEU A 44 -13.84 -9.43 22.47
N LYS A 45 -15.02 -9.10 21.95
CA LYS A 45 -16.28 -9.78 22.31
C LYS A 45 -16.26 -11.27 21.96
N TYR A 46 -15.74 -11.62 20.78
CA TYR A 46 -15.51 -13.03 20.42
C TYR A 46 -14.51 -13.71 21.36
N TYR A 47 -13.43 -13.01 21.72
CA TYR A 47 -12.47 -13.52 22.69
C TYR A 47 -13.12 -13.79 24.06
N TYR A 48 -13.90 -12.85 24.61
CA TYR A 48 -14.62 -13.05 25.87
C TYR A 48 -15.64 -14.17 25.79
N ALA A 49 -16.40 -14.26 24.69
CA ALA A 49 -17.31 -15.38 24.45
C ALA A 49 -16.58 -16.73 24.52
N ASN A 50 -15.38 -16.84 23.93
CA ASN A 50 -14.54 -18.03 24.03
C ASN A 50 -14.11 -18.32 25.47
N VAL A 51 -13.67 -17.32 26.24
CA VAL A 51 -13.29 -17.48 27.65
C VAL A 51 -14.46 -18.04 28.48
N ASP A 52 -15.69 -17.59 28.21
CA ASP A 52 -16.88 -17.99 28.96
C ASP A 52 -17.43 -19.37 28.56
N SER A 53 -17.13 -19.85 27.34
CA SER A 53 -17.70 -21.08 26.77
C SER A 53 -16.66 -22.12 26.37
N ILE A 54 -16.21 -22.11 25.11
CA ILE A 54 -15.41 -23.13 24.44
C ILE A 54 -14.01 -23.25 25.07
N ARG A 55 -13.47 -22.15 25.59
CA ARG A 55 -12.15 -22.06 26.26
C ARG A 55 -11.03 -22.63 25.40
N GLN A 56 -11.05 -22.32 24.11
CA GLN A 56 -9.92 -22.61 23.23
C GLN A 56 -8.73 -21.75 23.67
N ASN A 57 -7.59 -22.39 23.93
CA ASN A 57 -6.37 -21.72 24.38
C ASN A 57 -5.47 -21.25 23.23
N HIS A 58 -5.65 -21.82 22.03
CA HIS A 58 -4.98 -21.39 20.79
C HIS A 58 -5.94 -20.60 19.90
N LEU A 59 -5.74 -19.29 19.81
CA LEU A 59 -6.58 -18.37 19.04
C LEU A 59 -5.78 -17.70 17.90
N MET A 60 -6.42 -17.57 16.74
CA MET A 60 -5.90 -16.88 15.56
C MET A 60 -6.80 -15.69 15.20
N PHE A 61 -6.24 -14.48 15.27
CA PHE A 61 -6.87 -13.24 14.81
C PHE A 61 -6.45 -12.98 13.37
N ASN A 62 -7.34 -13.28 12.42
CA ASN A 62 -7.10 -13.06 10.99
C ASN A 62 -7.55 -11.64 10.60
N MET A 63 -6.68 -10.66 10.73
CA MET A 63 -7.04 -9.24 10.60
C MET A 63 -6.09 -8.47 9.67
N ALA A 64 -6.67 -7.61 8.85
CA ALA A 64 -5.97 -6.78 7.87
C ALA A 64 -4.72 -6.07 8.43
N THR A 65 -3.67 -5.94 7.62
CA THR A 65 -2.56 -5.01 7.91
C THR A 65 -3.13 -3.61 7.99
N GLY A 66 -2.76 -2.81 9.00
CA GLY A 66 -3.44 -1.53 9.23
C GLY A 66 -4.48 -1.54 10.34
N SER A 67 -5.09 -2.68 10.63
CA SER A 67 -6.27 -2.76 11.52
C SER A 67 -5.98 -2.49 13.00
N GLY A 68 -4.73 -2.39 13.43
CA GLY A 68 -4.39 -2.14 14.84
C GLY A 68 -4.38 -3.41 15.70
N LYS A 69 -3.87 -4.52 15.15
CA LYS A 69 -3.68 -5.81 15.84
C LYS A 69 -2.94 -5.66 17.17
N THR A 70 -1.91 -4.81 17.22
CA THR A 70 -1.11 -4.56 18.42
C THR A 70 -1.92 -3.95 19.58
N LEU A 71 -2.98 -3.18 19.29
CA LEU A 71 -3.87 -2.66 20.34
C LEU A 71 -4.74 -3.77 20.93
N ILE A 72 -5.18 -4.73 20.10
CA ILE A 72 -5.87 -5.94 20.59
C ILE A 72 -4.92 -6.78 21.44
N MET A 73 -3.66 -6.96 21.02
CA MET A 73 -2.66 -7.65 21.84
C MET A 73 -2.51 -7.00 23.22
N ALA A 74 -2.42 -5.67 23.29
CA ALA A 74 -2.36 -4.95 24.56
C ALA A 74 -3.61 -5.21 25.43
N ALA A 75 -4.80 -5.21 24.84
CA ALA A 75 -6.04 -5.56 25.55
C ALA A 75 -6.02 -7.00 26.08
N LEU A 76 -5.56 -7.98 25.28
CA LEU A 76 -5.43 -9.37 25.70
C LEU A 76 -4.41 -9.52 26.85
N ILE A 77 -3.30 -8.78 26.82
CA ILE A 77 -2.30 -8.80 27.89
C ILE A 77 -2.89 -8.30 29.21
N LEU A 78 -3.64 -7.20 29.19
CA LEU A 78 -4.31 -6.66 30.38
C LEU A 78 -5.30 -7.68 30.97
N ASP A 79 -6.10 -8.32 30.11
CA ASP A 79 -7.04 -9.35 30.51
C ASP A 79 -6.35 -10.60 31.08
N CYS A 80 -5.31 -11.10 30.39
CA CYS A 80 -4.50 -12.22 30.88
C CYS A 80 -3.85 -11.89 32.24
N TYR A 81 -3.33 -10.67 32.43
CA TYR A 81 -2.75 -10.26 33.71
C TYR A 81 -3.79 -10.31 34.83
N LYS A 82 -4.99 -9.78 34.57
CA LYS A 82 -6.12 -9.86 35.50
C LYS A 82 -6.55 -11.30 35.81
N ARG A 83 -6.40 -12.22 34.87
CA ARG A 83 -6.66 -13.67 35.05
C ARG A 83 -5.50 -14.44 35.69
N GLY A 84 -4.41 -13.77 36.09
CA GLY A 84 -3.31 -14.38 36.84
C GLY A 84 -2.06 -14.74 36.02
N TYR A 85 -2.03 -14.44 34.72
CA TYR A 85 -0.82 -14.62 33.91
C TYR A 85 0.17 -13.49 34.19
N ARG A 86 1.46 -13.78 34.26
CA ARG A 86 2.52 -12.78 34.51
C ARG A 86 3.57 -12.73 33.41
N ASP A 87 3.74 -13.84 32.70
CA ASP A 87 4.84 -14.05 31.76
C ASP A 87 4.32 -14.15 30.32
N PHE A 88 4.79 -13.24 29.47
CA PHE A 88 4.40 -13.11 28.07
C PHE A 88 5.64 -13.26 27.18
N ILE A 89 5.55 -14.11 26.15
CA ILE A 89 6.60 -14.26 25.15
C ILE A 89 6.05 -13.75 23.82
N PHE A 90 6.57 -12.62 23.36
CA PHE A 90 6.26 -12.04 22.07
C PHE A 90 7.30 -12.46 21.04
N PHE A 91 6.85 -13.01 19.91
CA PHE A 91 7.75 -13.42 18.84
C PHE A 91 7.25 -13.08 17.44
N VAL A 92 8.21 -12.74 16.56
CA VAL A 92 7.99 -12.35 15.17
C VAL A 92 9.13 -12.84 14.28
N ASN A 93 8.94 -12.79 12.96
CA ASN A 93 9.95 -13.26 12.01
C ASN A 93 11.11 -12.27 11.77
N SER A 94 10.92 -10.98 12.04
CA SER A 94 11.91 -9.95 11.70
C SER A 94 12.27 -9.06 12.90
N ASN A 95 13.57 -8.78 13.05
CA ASN A 95 14.08 -7.82 14.04
C ASN A 95 13.45 -6.42 13.89
N SER A 96 13.12 -6.00 12.66
CA SER A 96 12.52 -4.67 12.45
C SER A 96 11.14 -4.54 13.08
N ILE A 97 10.32 -5.60 12.98
CA ILE A 97 9.00 -5.69 13.62
C ILE A 97 9.17 -5.81 15.13
N LEU A 98 10.17 -6.58 15.58
CA LEU A 98 10.44 -6.81 16.99
C LEU A 98 10.73 -5.51 17.74
N GLU A 99 11.76 -4.77 17.30
CA GLU A 99 12.19 -3.53 17.96
C GLU A 99 11.09 -2.46 17.95
N LYS A 100 10.35 -2.37 16.84
CA LYS A 100 9.19 -1.47 16.76
C LYS A 100 8.09 -1.85 17.75
N THR A 101 7.75 -3.13 17.83
CA THR A 101 6.68 -3.58 18.73
C THR A 101 7.11 -3.39 20.17
N LYS A 102 8.36 -3.74 20.51
CA LYS A 102 8.98 -3.45 21.81
C LYS A 102 8.87 -1.97 22.18
N ALA A 103 9.17 -1.05 21.26
CA ALA A 103 9.01 0.38 21.48
C ALA A 103 7.55 0.76 21.79
N ASN A 104 6.57 0.23 21.04
CA ASN A 104 5.13 0.49 21.30
C ASN A 104 4.67 -0.03 22.68
N PHE A 105 5.32 -1.05 23.25
CA PHE A 105 4.99 -1.62 24.55
C PHE A 105 5.72 -0.98 25.73
N ALA A 106 6.85 -0.30 25.52
CA ALA A 106 7.70 0.18 26.61
C ALA A 106 8.04 1.67 26.59
N ASP A 107 8.00 2.33 25.45
CA ASP A 107 8.30 3.76 25.38
C ASP A 107 7.06 4.60 25.71
N LYS A 108 6.92 4.99 26.98
CA LYS A 108 5.81 5.82 27.49
C LYS A 108 5.73 7.20 26.83
N TYR A 109 6.81 7.69 26.23
CA TYR A 109 6.85 9.00 25.58
C TYR A 109 6.47 8.94 24.10
N SER A 110 6.37 7.74 23.52
CA SER A 110 5.98 7.55 22.14
C SER A 110 4.48 7.78 21.94
N SER A 111 4.10 8.46 20.86
CA SER A 111 2.69 8.58 20.42
C SER A 111 2.05 7.22 20.03
N LYS A 112 2.89 6.19 19.88
CA LYS A 112 2.51 4.80 19.58
C LYS A 112 2.47 3.90 20.82
N TYR A 113 2.75 4.43 22.01
CA TYR A 113 2.59 3.68 23.25
C TYR A 113 1.17 3.12 23.37
N LEU A 114 1.03 1.87 23.80
CA LEU A 114 -0.24 1.13 23.75
C LEU A 114 -1.10 1.28 25.01
N PHE A 115 -0.51 1.74 26.10
CA PHE A 115 -1.18 1.88 27.40
C PHE A 115 -1.28 3.34 27.82
N LYS A 116 -2.11 3.63 28.82
CA LYS A 116 -2.04 4.91 29.53
C LYS A 116 -0.77 4.98 30.37
N GLU A 117 -0.42 6.19 30.82
CA GLU A 117 0.79 6.47 31.60
C GLU A 117 0.94 5.57 32.84
N SER A 118 -0.19 5.31 33.49
CA SER A 118 -0.35 4.33 34.57
C SER A 118 -1.35 3.25 34.16
N ILE A 119 -0.97 1.98 34.29
CA ILE A 119 -1.89 0.84 34.16
C ILE A 119 -2.42 0.53 35.56
N ASN A 120 -3.73 0.60 35.74
CA ASN A 120 -4.39 0.30 37.01
C ASN A 120 -5.31 -0.91 36.86
N ILE A 121 -5.01 -1.99 37.56
CA ILE A 121 -5.82 -3.21 37.60
C ILE A 121 -6.09 -3.50 39.08
N ASP A 122 -7.37 -3.60 39.46
CA ASP A 122 -7.80 -3.82 40.86
C ASP A 122 -7.28 -2.80 41.89
N SER A 123 -7.09 -1.54 41.47
CA SER A 123 -6.50 -0.48 42.30
C SER A 123 -4.99 -0.61 42.54
N GLU A 124 -4.32 -1.52 41.83
CA GLU A 124 -2.87 -1.68 41.85
C GLU A 124 -2.25 -1.11 40.57
N ASN A 125 -1.11 -0.43 40.73
CA ASN A 125 -0.36 0.10 39.59
C ASN A 125 0.54 -1.01 39.03
N VAL A 126 0.31 -1.37 37.77
CA VAL A 126 1.01 -2.45 37.10
C VAL A 126 2.02 -1.88 36.12
N GLU A 127 3.26 -2.35 36.20
CA GLU A 127 4.32 -1.94 35.27
C GLU A 127 4.56 -2.97 34.17
N ILE A 128 4.96 -2.49 32.99
CA ILE A 128 5.49 -3.34 31.91
C ILE A 128 6.98 -3.56 32.19
N ASN A 129 7.37 -4.81 32.44
CA ASN A 129 8.75 -5.22 32.70
C ASN A 129 9.28 -5.98 31.46
N ILE A 130 10.17 -5.36 30.68
CA ILE A 130 10.85 -6.05 29.58
C ILE A 130 11.95 -6.93 30.17
N ILE A 131 11.89 -8.23 29.87
CA ILE A 131 12.82 -9.23 30.38
C ILE A 131 13.56 -9.94 29.24
N ASN A 132 14.80 -10.34 29.51
CA ASN A 132 15.57 -11.20 28.58
C ASN A 132 15.44 -12.68 28.95
N ASN A 133 15.11 -12.97 30.21
CA ASN A 133 14.94 -14.33 30.72
C ASN A 133 13.75 -14.38 31.71
N LEU A 134 12.99 -15.49 31.73
CA LEU A 134 11.86 -15.68 32.64
C LEU A 134 12.24 -15.74 34.12
N SER A 135 13.53 -15.89 34.46
CA SER A 135 14.03 -15.74 35.84
C SER A 135 14.03 -14.28 36.33
N GLU A 136 13.97 -13.31 35.43
CA GLU A 136 13.89 -11.86 35.74
C GLU A 136 12.45 -11.39 36.00
N SER A 137 11.47 -12.31 35.88
CA SER A 137 10.06 -12.01 36.05
C SER A 137 9.72 -11.53 37.45
N LYS A 138 8.83 -10.54 37.53
CA LYS A 138 8.29 -9.98 38.77
C LYS A 138 6.79 -10.25 38.86
N ASP A 139 6.33 -10.73 40.00
CA ASP A 139 4.93 -11.13 40.20
C ASP A 139 3.94 -9.95 40.11
N GLU A 140 4.39 -8.73 40.40
CA GLU A 140 3.56 -7.52 40.34
C GLU A 140 3.57 -6.84 38.96
N CYS A 141 4.33 -7.39 38.00
CA CYS A 141 4.50 -6.77 36.67
C CYS A 141 3.93 -7.64 35.55
N ILE A 142 3.65 -6.98 34.42
CA ILE A 142 3.48 -7.65 33.13
C ILE A 142 4.87 -7.87 32.56
N ASN A 143 5.38 -9.10 32.62
CA ASN A 143 6.73 -9.43 32.14
C ASN A 143 6.67 -9.84 30.67
N ILE A 144 7.38 -9.13 29.80
CA ILE A 144 7.36 -9.40 28.35
C ILE A 144 8.77 -9.70 27.84
N HIS A 145 8.94 -10.90 27.28
CA HIS A 145 10.12 -11.28 26.53
C HIS A 145 9.90 -11.08 25.03
N PHE A 146 10.66 -10.16 24.43
CA PHE A 146 10.63 -9.89 22.98
C PHE A 146 11.74 -10.67 22.27
N THR A 147 11.38 -11.58 21.37
CA THR A 147 12.35 -12.39 20.62
C THR A 147 11.95 -12.58 19.16
N THR A 148 12.89 -13.00 18.31
CA THR A 148 12.53 -13.47 16.96
C THR A 148 12.25 -14.97 16.96
N ILE A 149 11.52 -15.44 15.96
CA ILE A 149 11.30 -16.87 15.73
C ILE A 149 12.66 -17.58 15.68
N GLN A 150 13.63 -17.02 14.94
CA GLN A 150 15.01 -17.50 14.79
C GLN A 150 15.76 -17.61 16.12
N ALA A 151 15.71 -16.56 16.93
CA ALA A 151 16.32 -16.55 18.25
C ALA A 151 15.65 -17.58 19.16
N LEU A 152 14.33 -17.64 19.17
CA LEU A 152 13.54 -18.57 19.99
C LEU A 152 13.88 -20.04 19.69
N PHE A 153 14.00 -20.43 18.43
CA PHE A 153 14.44 -21.79 18.05
C PHE A 153 15.89 -22.06 18.41
N SER A 154 16.79 -21.10 18.19
CA SER A 154 18.19 -21.27 18.58
C SER A 154 18.32 -21.46 20.09
N LEU A 155 17.49 -20.75 20.87
CA LEU A 155 17.41 -20.87 22.33
C LEU A 155 16.93 -22.26 22.75
N PHE A 156 15.87 -22.78 22.11
CA PHE A 156 15.36 -24.11 22.44
C PHE A 156 16.21 -25.29 21.96
N LYS A 157 17.07 -25.08 20.95
CA LYS A 157 17.96 -26.13 20.42
C LYS A 157 19.34 -26.16 21.08
N ASN A 158 19.85 -24.99 21.50
CA ASN A 158 21.20 -24.86 22.05
C ASN A 158 21.12 -24.20 23.44
N GLU A 159 21.40 -24.96 24.50
CA GLU A 159 21.53 -24.40 25.84
C GLU A 159 22.71 -23.40 25.89
N ARG A 160 22.45 -22.18 26.36
CA ARG A 160 23.46 -21.15 26.63
C ARG A 160 23.24 -20.59 28.02
N GLU A 161 24.32 -20.21 28.72
CA GLU A 161 24.23 -19.48 29.99
C GLU A 161 23.44 -18.17 29.82
N ASN A 162 22.56 -17.85 30.79
CA ASN A 162 21.70 -16.66 30.83
C ASN A 162 20.69 -16.52 29.68
N SER A 163 20.25 -17.62 29.09
CA SER A 163 19.31 -17.63 27.96
C SER A 163 18.05 -18.44 28.28
N LEU A 164 16.91 -18.08 27.68
CA LEU A 164 15.63 -18.76 27.91
C LEU A 164 15.72 -20.24 27.50
N ALA A 165 15.61 -21.16 28.46
CA ALA A 165 15.63 -22.60 28.23
C ALA A 165 14.23 -23.20 28.28
N PHE A 166 14.03 -24.39 27.68
CA PHE A 166 12.75 -25.10 27.76
C PHE A 166 12.37 -25.46 29.20
N SER A 167 13.37 -25.74 30.06
CA SER A 167 13.16 -25.95 31.49
C SER A 167 12.53 -24.75 32.20
N ASP A 168 12.77 -23.53 31.71
CA ASP A 168 12.24 -22.31 32.32
C ASP A 168 10.74 -22.11 32.01
N LEU A 169 10.21 -22.86 31.04
CA LEU A 169 8.79 -22.88 30.69
C LEU A 169 7.99 -23.91 31.50
N VAL A 170 8.68 -24.86 32.15
CA VAL A 170 8.04 -25.91 32.94
C VAL A 170 7.51 -25.29 34.23
N ASP A 171 6.28 -25.65 34.62
CA ASP A 171 5.57 -25.16 35.81
C ASP A 171 5.25 -23.65 35.82
N LYS A 172 5.31 -22.97 34.67
CA LYS A 172 4.89 -21.57 34.50
C LYS A 172 3.71 -21.45 33.55
N LYS A 173 2.70 -20.65 33.93
CA LYS A 173 1.58 -20.25 33.05
C LYS A 173 2.05 -19.12 32.14
N ILE A 174 2.24 -19.43 30.86
CA ILE A 174 2.77 -18.48 29.88
C ILE A 174 1.75 -18.11 28.81
N VAL A 175 1.86 -16.90 28.30
CA VAL A 175 1.11 -16.42 27.12
C VAL A 175 2.08 -16.19 25.97
N LEU A 176 1.88 -16.95 24.89
CA LEU A 176 2.63 -16.85 23.65
C LEU A 176 1.89 -15.90 22.69
N LEU A 177 2.57 -14.87 22.21
CA LEU A 177 2.03 -13.86 21.30
C LEU A 177 2.83 -13.87 19.99
N ALA A 178 2.20 -14.24 18.88
CA ALA A 178 2.82 -14.26 17.58
C ALA A 178 2.22 -13.18 16.66
N ASP A 179 3.04 -12.26 16.15
CA ASP A 179 2.63 -11.34 15.08
C ASP A 179 3.22 -11.77 13.73
N GLU A 180 2.51 -11.44 12.65
CA GLU A 180 2.80 -11.93 11.29
C GLU A 180 2.97 -13.47 11.22
N ALA A 181 2.08 -14.19 11.92
CA ALA A 181 2.14 -15.66 12.10
C ALA A 181 2.12 -16.48 10.79
N HIS A 182 1.81 -15.86 9.64
CA HIS A 182 1.87 -16.54 8.34
C HIS A 182 3.26 -17.07 7.96
N HIS A 183 4.33 -16.47 8.50
CA HIS A 183 5.70 -16.97 8.33
C HIS A 183 5.97 -18.27 9.07
N LEU A 184 5.16 -18.64 10.07
CA LEU A 184 5.36 -19.89 10.84
C LEU A 184 5.13 -21.15 9.99
N ASN A 185 4.38 -21.03 8.88
CA ASN A 185 3.97 -22.17 8.05
C ASN A 185 4.73 -22.26 6.70
N SER A 186 5.63 -21.32 6.37
CA SER A 186 6.21 -21.20 5.02
C SER A 186 7.35 -22.17 4.70
N ASP A 187 7.95 -22.83 5.69
CA ASP A 187 9.16 -23.66 5.51
C ASP A 187 8.92 -25.09 4.98
N THR A 188 7.69 -25.44 4.62
CA THR A 188 7.39 -26.74 4.00
C THR A 188 7.76 -26.83 2.51
N LYS A 189 8.37 -25.79 1.92
CA LYS A 189 8.54 -25.65 0.45
C LYS A 189 9.89 -26.03 -0.16
N SER A 190 10.95 -26.32 0.61
CA SER A 190 12.24 -26.75 0.03
C SER A 190 12.50 -28.26 0.21
N LYS A 191 12.76 -28.95 -0.90
CA LYS A 191 13.04 -30.40 -0.96
C LYS A 191 14.50 -30.76 -0.57
N SER A 192 15.30 -29.80 -0.10
CA SER A 192 16.76 -29.92 -0.01
C SER A 192 17.37 -29.79 1.40
N GLU A 193 16.60 -29.96 2.47
CA GLU A 193 17.17 -30.13 3.83
C GLU A 193 16.43 -31.24 4.57
N LYS A 194 16.87 -32.49 4.36
CA LYS A 194 16.33 -33.66 5.07
C LYS A 194 16.90 -33.84 6.49
N GLU A 195 17.74 -32.91 6.98
CA GLU A 195 18.37 -32.99 8.31
C GLU A 195 17.76 -32.05 9.38
N ASN A 196 16.88 -31.10 9.03
CA ASN A 196 16.15 -30.24 9.99
C ASN A 196 14.63 -30.49 9.93
N LYS A 197 14.21 -31.68 10.38
CA LYS A 197 12.78 -32.07 10.41
C LYS A 197 11.97 -31.49 11.58
N GLU A 198 12.61 -30.84 12.55
CA GLU A 198 11.88 -30.08 13.58
C GLU A 198 11.64 -28.66 13.04
N GLY A 199 10.45 -28.42 12.50
CA GLY A 199 10.06 -27.08 12.05
C GLY A 199 9.79 -26.15 13.24
N TRP A 200 9.83 -24.83 13.01
CA TRP A 200 9.49 -23.79 13.99
C TRP A 200 8.18 -24.08 14.74
N GLU A 201 7.19 -24.54 13.98
CA GLU A 201 5.89 -24.96 14.48
C GLU A 201 5.98 -26.03 15.58
N THR A 202 6.85 -27.03 15.43
CA THR A 202 7.02 -28.09 16.41
C THR A 202 7.51 -27.52 17.74
N ILE A 203 8.42 -26.54 17.71
CA ILE A 203 8.97 -25.93 18.92
C ILE A 203 7.94 -25.04 19.61
N ILE A 204 7.22 -24.20 18.85
CA ILE A 204 6.14 -23.38 19.41
C ILE A 204 5.05 -24.28 20.01
N THR A 205 4.72 -25.38 19.34
CA THR A 205 3.74 -26.35 19.84
C THR A 205 4.24 -27.00 21.13
N LYS A 206 5.51 -27.42 21.20
CA LYS A 206 6.11 -27.94 22.45
C LYS A 206 6.07 -26.92 23.59
N ALA A 207 6.39 -25.66 23.31
CA ALA A 207 6.33 -24.58 24.31
C ALA A 207 4.91 -24.30 24.77
N TYR A 208 3.94 -24.29 23.86
CA TYR A 208 2.52 -24.14 24.17
C TYR A 208 2.00 -25.32 25.00
N GLU A 209 2.34 -26.56 24.63
CA GLU A 209 1.89 -27.78 25.29
C GLU A 209 2.63 -28.09 26.62
N SER A 210 3.58 -27.25 27.04
CA SER A 210 4.31 -27.45 28.31
C SER A 210 3.41 -27.35 29.55
N ASP A 211 2.34 -26.56 29.46
CA ASP A 211 1.29 -26.44 30.48
C ASP A 211 -0.09 -26.34 29.79
N LYS A 212 -1.12 -26.97 30.38
CA LYS A 212 -2.47 -26.98 29.81
C LYS A 212 -3.17 -25.63 29.87
N GLU A 213 -2.72 -24.75 30.77
CA GLU A 213 -3.24 -23.40 30.93
C GLU A 213 -2.53 -22.37 30.06
N ASN A 214 -1.49 -22.76 29.32
CA ASN A 214 -0.81 -21.85 28.39
C ASN A 214 -1.77 -21.34 27.31
N LEU A 215 -1.55 -20.10 26.90
CA LEU A 215 -2.33 -19.44 25.85
C LEU A 215 -1.43 -19.13 24.66
N LEU A 216 -1.94 -19.33 23.45
CA LEU A 216 -1.26 -18.95 22.21
C LEU A 216 -2.18 -18.07 21.37
N PHE A 217 -1.79 -16.81 21.21
CA PHE A 217 -2.51 -15.85 20.37
C PHE A 217 -1.67 -15.51 19.15
N GLU A 218 -2.18 -15.86 17.97
CA GLU A 218 -1.56 -15.54 16.69
C GLU A 218 -2.32 -14.43 15.99
N PHE A 219 -1.57 -13.55 15.33
CA PHE A 219 -2.07 -12.42 14.59
C PHE A 219 -1.48 -12.44 13.19
N SER A 220 -2.34 -12.38 12.18
CA SER A 220 -1.88 -12.31 10.79
C SER A 220 -2.93 -11.66 9.90
N ALA A 221 -2.47 -10.98 8.86
CA ALA A 221 -3.35 -10.48 7.79
C ALA A 221 -3.60 -11.50 6.70
N THR A 222 -2.74 -12.52 6.62
CA THR A 222 -2.83 -13.55 5.59
C THR A 222 -2.73 -14.93 6.23
N ILE A 223 -3.53 -15.87 5.76
CA ILE A 223 -3.37 -17.29 6.07
C ILE A 223 -3.08 -17.98 4.75
N PRO A 224 -2.01 -18.81 4.64
CA PRO A 224 -1.75 -19.58 3.43
C PRO A 224 -2.99 -20.37 3.01
N GLN A 225 -3.36 -20.28 1.73
CA GLN A 225 -4.56 -20.92 1.17
C GLN A 225 -4.39 -22.43 0.92
N GLU A 226 -3.35 -23.04 1.49
CA GLU A 226 -3.07 -24.46 1.35
C GLU A 226 -4.03 -25.24 2.26
N ALA A 227 -4.65 -26.31 1.73
CA ALA A 227 -5.75 -26.99 2.40
C ALA A 227 -5.39 -27.52 3.80
N ASN A 228 -4.17 -28.04 3.96
CA ASN A 228 -3.60 -28.49 5.24
C ASN A 228 -3.47 -27.35 6.25
N VAL A 229 -3.04 -26.16 5.82
CA VAL A 229 -2.89 -24.97 6.69
C VAL A 229 -4.26 -24.46 7.11
N LEU A 230 -5.20 -24.35 6.16
CA LEU A 230 -6.57 -23.92 6.45
C LEU A 230 -7.25 -24.86 7.44
N GLU A 231 -7.16 -26.18 7.24
CA GLU A 231 -7.75 -27.17 8.14
C GLU A 231 -7.20 -27.06 9.56
N LYS A 232 -5.88 -26.86 9.71
CA LYS A 232 -5.20 -26.67 11.00
C LYS A 232 -5.63 -25.41 11.74
N TYR A 233 -5.97 -24.32 11.02
CA TYR A 233 -6.37 -23.04 11.61
C TYR A 233 -7.87 -22.89 11.80
N THR A 234 -8.67 -23.68 11.11
CA THR A 234 -10.13 -23.49 11.05
C THR A 234 -10.74 -23.38 12.47
N ASN A 235 -10.44 -24.32 13.36
CA ASN A 235 -10.95 -24.34 14.74
C ASN A 235 -10.24 -23.37 15.72
N LYS A 236 -9.39 -22.46 15.22
CA LYS A 236 -8.64 -21.48 16.01
C LYS A 236 -8.97 -20.03 15.61
N ILE A 237 -9.52 -19.80 14.41
CA ILE A 237 -9.84 -18.45 13.93
C ILE A 237 -10.98 -17.88 14.77
N ILE A 238 -10.61 -17.00 15.72
CA ILE A 238 -11.53 -16.38 16.68
C ILE A 238 -12.21 -15.13 16.12
N TYR A 239 -11.57 -14.48 15.16
CA TYR A 239 -12.10 -13.32 14.48
C TYR A 239 -11.45 -13.16 13.11
N GLU A 240 -12.24 -12.76 12.13
CA GLU A 240 -11.80 -12.52 10.76
C GLU A 240 -12.24 -11.12 10.34
N TYR A 241 -11.29 -10.31 9.88
CA TYR A 241 -11.55 -8.98 9.34
C TYR A 241 -10.55 -8.70 8.23
N ALA A 242 -10.93 -9.10 7.01
CA ALA A 242 -10.04 -9.11 5.87
C ALA A 242 -9.72 -7.69 5.37
N LEU A 243 -8.62 -7.55 4.63
CA LEU A 243 -8.21 -6.26 4.04
C LEU A 243 -9.29 -5.64 3.16
N LYS A 244 -10.06 -6.49 2.44
CA LYS A 244 -11.21 -6.05 1.65
C LYS A 244 -12.28 -5.36 2.49
N GLU A 245 -12.62 -5.91 3.65
CA GLU A 245 -13.62 -5.31 4.55
C GLU A 245 -13.07 -4.06 5.21
N PHE A 246 -11.82 -4.11 5.69
CA PHE A 246 -11.12 -2.96 6.26
C PHE A 246 -11.12 -1.75 5.32
N CYS A 247 -10.82 -1.97 4.04
CA CYS A 247 -10.85 -0.92 3.06
C CYS A 247 -12.30 -0.45 2.81
N LYS A 248 -13.27 -1.37 2.74
CA LYS A 248 -14.68 -1.09 2.38
C LYS A 248 -15.34 -0.22 3.44
N ASP A 249 -15.04 -0.51 4.70
CA ASP A 249 -15.58 0.21 5.86
C ASP A 249 -14.87 1.56 6.07
N GLY A 250 -13.97 1.96 5.17
CA GLY A 250 -13.38 3.31 5.16
C GLY A 250 -12.18 3.50 6.08
N TYR A 251 -11.61 2.43 6.68
CA TYR A 251 -10.46 2.55 7.59
C TYR A 251 -9.09 2.64 6.89
N SER A 252 -9.07 2.62 5.56
CA SER A 252 -7.88 2.83 4.72
C SER A 252 -7.97 4.14 3.93
N LYS A 253 -6.90 4.56 3.27
CA LYS A 253 -6.96 5.53 2.17
C LYS A 253 -7.44 4.82 0.91
N ARG A 254 -8.09 5.54 0.00
CA ARG A 254 -8.36 5.04 -1.35
C ARG A 254 -7.09 5.10 -2.18
N ILE A 255 -6.84 4.05 -2.94
CA ILE A 255 -5.64 3.92 -3.75
C ILE A 255 -5.94 4.45 -5.15
N PHE A 256 -5.17 5.45 -5.58
CA PHE A 256 -5.24 6.04 -6.91
C PHE A 256 -3.94 5.75 -7.65
N LEU A 257 -4.04 5.29 -8.89
CA LEU A 257 -2.87 5.16 -9.75
C LEU A 257 -2.70 6.41 -10.60
N THR A 258 -1.54 7.06 -10.45
CA THR A 258 -1.12 8.20 -11.25
C THR A 258 -0.11 7.71 -12.30
N LYS A 259 -0.57 7.61 -13.54
CA LYS A 259 0.13 7.02 -14.68
C LYS A 259 0.74 8.13 -15.53
N TYR A 260 2.05 8.10 -15.71
CA TYR A 260 2.80 9.09 -16.48
C TYR A 260 3.16 8.51 -17.84
N ASN A 261 2.71 9.13 -18.93
CA ASN A 261 3.13 8.74 -20.27
C ASN A 261 4.56 9.19 -20.58
N ASN A 262 5.02 10.27 -19.94
CA ASN A 262 6.41 10.67 -19.99
C ASN A 262 7.24 9.80 -19.03
N GLU A 263 8.26 9.14 -19.57
CA GLU A 263 9.16 8.25 -18.82
C GLU A 263 10.18 9.00 -17.95
N THR A 264 10.41 10.28 -18.23
CA THR A 264 11.32 11.18 -17.51
C THR A 264 10.97 11.25 -16.02
N LEU A 265 11.99 11.08 -15.17
CA LEU A 265 11.85 10.98 -13.72
C LEU A 265 11.30 12.28 -13.10
N GLU A 266 11.69 13.41 -13.67
CA GLU A 266 11.34 14.78 -13.27
C GLU A 266 9.83 14.97 -13.19
N TYR A 267 9.07 14.44 -14.15
CA TYR A 267 7.62 14.58 -14.15
C TYR A 267 6.97 13.81 -12.99
N ARG A 268 7.46 12.60 -12.68
CA ARG A 268 6.96 11.82 -11.54
C ARG A 268 7.29 12.49 -10.21
N ILE A 269 8.53 12.95 -10.06
CA ILE A 269 9.01 13.67 -8.86
C ILE A 269 8.25 14.98 -8.67
N LEU A 270 8.10 15.79 -9.73
CA LEU A 270 7.40 17.07 -9.63
C LEU A 270 5.91 16.86 -9.34
N GLY A 271 5.27 15.89 -9.99
CA GLY A 271 3.87 15.57 -9.74
C GLY A 271 3.61 15.16 -8.29
N SER A 272 4.42 14.26 -7.71
CA SER A 272 4.27 13.85 -6.31
C SER A 272 4.57 14.98 -5.31
N MET A 273 5.55 15.84 -5.62
CA MET A 273 5.84 17.02 -4.81
C MET A 273 4.67 18.02 -4.79
N LEU A 274 4.05 18.25 -5.95
CA LEU A 274 2.91 19.16 -6.08
C LEU A 274 1.67 18.64 -5.37
N THR A 275 1.34 17.34 -5.49
CA THR A 275 0.21 16.73 -4.77
C THR A 275 0.45 16.71 -3.25
N SER A 276 1.67 16.42 -2.81
CA SER A 276 2.06 16.49 -1.40
C SER A 276 1.91 17.91 -0.82
N LEU A 277 2.43 18.93 -1.52
CA LEU A 277 2.29 20.32 -1.09
C LEU A 277 0.83 20.78 -1.07
N TYR A 278 0.05 20.38 -2.08
CA TYR A 278 -1.38 20.69 -2.12
C TYR A 278 -2.11 20.15 -0.89
N ARG A 279 -1.89 18.88 -0.55
CA ARG A 279 -2.51 18.26 0.65
C ARG A 279 -2.11 18.97 1.94
N GLU A 280 -0.85 19.36 2.06
CA GLU A 280 -0.34 20.10 3.23
C GLU A 280 -1.03 21.46 3.37
N LEU A 281 -1.05 22.27 2.31
CA LEU A 281 -1.67 23.60 2.33
C LEU A 281 -3.19 23.54 2.51
N LEU A 282 -3.83 22.55 1.89
CA LEU A 282 -5.26 22.29 2.07
C LEU A 282 -5.57 21.91 3.53
N ALA A 283 -4.80 20.99 4.11
CA ALA A 283 -4.98 20.59 5.50
C ALA A 283 -4.80 21.78 6.46
N GLN A 284 -3.78 22.61 6.25
CA GLN A 284 -3.55 23.84 7.02
C GLN A 284 -4.74 24.79 6.97
N LYS A 285 -5.33 24.99 5.78
CA LYS A 285 -6.51 25.84 5.58
C LYS A 285 -7.73 25.35 6.39
N HIS A 286 -7.83 24.05 6.63
CA HIS A 286 -8.87 23.40 7.42
C HIS A 286 -8.47 23.12 8.89
N ASN A 287 -7.35 23.69 9.36
CA ASN A 287 -6.80 23.48 10.70
C ASN A 287 -6.49 22.00 11.03
N ILE A 288 -6.15 21.21 10.01
CA ILE A 288 -5.71 19.83 10.14
C ILE A 288 -4.18 19.81 10.15
N ILE A 289 -3.58 19.27 11.22
CA ILE A 289 -2.13 19.17 11.38
C ILE A 289 -1.61 17.98 10.57
N LEU A 290 -1.50 18.14 9.25
CA LEU A 290 -1.03 17.09 8.36
C LEU A 290 0.31 17.44 7.71
N LYS A 291 1.27 16.51 7.82
CA LYS A 291 2.55 16.54 7.11
C LYS A 291 2.63 15.36 6.14
N PRO A 292 2.25 15.52 4.86
CA PRO A 292 2.29 14.43 3.88
C PRO A 292 3.73 14.04 3.53
N VAL A 293 4.00 12.73 3.56
CA VAL A 293 5.29 12.12 3.23
C VAL A 293 5.20 11.42 1.87
N ILE A 294 6.26 11.56 1.08
CA ILE A 294 6.45 10.91 -0.21
C ILE A 294 7.50 9.80 -0.05
N MET A 295 7.20 8.60 -0.56
CA MET A 295 8.17 7.52 -0.67
C MET A 295 8.60 7.32 -2.12
N TYR A 296 9.91 7.39 -2.35
CA TYR A 296 10.53 7.03 -3.62
C TYR A 296 11.10 5.61 -3.55
N LYS A 297 10.53 4.72 -4.37
CA LYS A 297 10.88 3.30 -4.44
C LYS A 297 11.81 3.03 -5.63
N SER A 298 12.98 2.48 -5.34
CA SER A 298 13.96 2.00 -6.32
C SER A 298 14.09 0.48 -6.31
N GLU A 299 14.68 -0.08 -7.38
CA GLU A 299 14.91 -1.52 -7.51
C GLU A 299 16.21 -1.96 -6.82
N SER A 300 17.19 -1.07 -6.72
CA SER A 300 18.48 -1.35 -6.05
C SER A 300 18.95 -0.22 -5.14
N ILE A 301 19.86 -0.55 -4.21
CA ILE A 301 20.43 0.43 -3.27
C ILE A 301 21.22 1.50 -4.01
N ASN A 302 21.97 1.11 -5.05
CA ASN A 302 22.76 2.04 -5.86
C ASN A 302 21.86 3.02 -6.61
N GLU A 303 20.79 2.52 -7.24
CA GLU A 303 19.79 3.35 -7.91
C GLU A 303 19.09 4.29 -6.92
N SER A 304 18.74 3.81 -5.73
CA SER A 304 18.13 4.62 -4.67
C SER A 304 19.03 5.81 -4.28
N LYS A 305 20.34 5.59 -4.13
CA LYS A 305 21.31 6.65 -3.82
C LYS A 305 21.50 7.63 -4.99
N GLN A 306 21.45 7.15 -6.24
CA GLN A 306 21.51 8.00 -7.43
C GLN A 306 20.27 8.87 -7.57
N ASN A 307 19.09 8.27 -7.39
CA ASN A 307 17.80 8.98 -7.43
C ASN A 307 17.68 10.04 -6.34
N GLN A 308 18.23 9.79 -5.14
CA GLN A 308 18.31 10.80 -4.09
C GLN A 308 19.16 12.00 -4.51
N LYS A 309 20.35 11.76 -5.09
CA LYS A 309 21.22 12.84 -5.59
C LYS A 309 20.54 13.61 -6.72
N PHE A 310 19.88 12.90 -7.62
CA PHE A 310 19.11 13.48 -8.70
C PHE A 310 17.99 14.38 -8.16
N PHE A 311 17.21 13.90 -7.20
CA PHE A 311 16.14 14.67 -6.56
C PHE A 311 16.64 15.97 -5.94
N ILE A 312 17.74 15.92 -5.19
CA ILE A 312 18.32 17.12 -4.56
C ILE A 312 18.74 18.14 -5.62
N ASN A 313 19.46 17.69 -6.67
CA ASN A 313 19.87 18.57 -7.76
C ASN A 313 18.67 19.13 -8.55
N PHE A 314 17.64 18.33 -8.78
CA PHE A 314 16.40 18.79 -9.42
C PHE A 314 15.70 19.86 -8.59
N LEU A 315 15.62 19.67 -7.26
CA LEU A 315 14.98 20.62 -6.35
C LEU A 315 15.74 21.95 -6.28
N GLU A 316 17.07 21.92 -6.19
CA GLU A 316 17.92 23.12 -6.15
C GLU A 316 17.71 24.00 -7.40
N ASN A 317 17.64 23.35 -8.57
CA ASN A 317 17.47 23.98 -9.87
C ASN A 317 16.01 24.18 -10.29
N LEU A 318 15.03 23.89 -9.43
CA LEU A 318 13.61 23.98 -9.77
C LEU A 318 13.20 25.45 -10.01
N GLU A 319 12.64 25.74 -11.18
CA GLU A 319 12.14 27.05 -11.58
C GLU A 319 10.61 27.10 -11.74
N ALA A 320 10.03 28.30 -11.59
CA ALA A 320 8.60 28.52 -11.79
C ALA A 320 8.11 28.21 -13.22
N SER A 321 9.00 28.36 -14.21
CA SER A 321 8.75 28.01 -15.61
C SER A 321 8.45 26.52 -15.78
N GLN A 322 9.18 25.66 -15.06
CA GLN A 322 8.98 24.21 -15.08
C GLN A 322 7.66 23.80 -14.43
N ILE A 323 7.24 24.47 -13.35
CA ILE A 323 5.94 24.24 -12.71
C ILE A 323 4.80 24.63 -13.66
N SER A 324 4.93 25.78 -14.34
CA SER A 324 3.93 26.26 -15.30
C SER A 324 3.81 25.29 -16.48
N SER A 325 4.94 24.91 -17.07
CA SER A 325 5.02 23.92 -18.16
C SER A 325 4.45 22.56 -17.74
N PHE A 326 4.74 22.12 -16.52
CA PHE A 326 4.17 20.88 -15.98
C PHE A 326 2.64 20.94 -16.00
N TYR A 327 2.05 22.00 -15.44
CA TYR A 327 0.59 22.20 -15.38
C TYR A 327 -0.09 22.41 -16.74
N GLU A 328 0.60 22.99 -17.73
CA GLU A 328 0.09 23.12 -19.10
C GLU A 328 -0.07 21.78 -19.80
N ASN A 329 0.70 20.77 -19.39
CA ASN A 329 0.74 19.45 -20.00
C ASN A 329 -0.13 18.39 -19.29
N ILE A 330 -0.79 18.75 -18.19
CA ILE A 330 -1.63 17.81 -17.42
C ILE A 330 -2.96 17.57 -18.15
N ASP A 331 -3.31 16.30 -18.36
CA ASP A 331 -4.61 15.93 -18.93
C ASP A 331 -5.73 16.16 -17.91
N LYS A 332 -6.95 16.49 -18.37
CA LYS A 332 -8.16 16.64 -17.55
C LYS A 332 -8.46 15.41 -16.68
N GLU A 333 -7.95 14.25 -17.08
CA GLU A 333 -8.07 12.99 -16.34
C GLU A 333 -7.28 12.97 -15.02
N SER A 334 -6.31 13.87 -14.78
CA SER A 334 -5.58 13.96 -13.51
C SER A 334 -6.29 14.82 -12.46
N GLU A 335 -7.37 14.29 -11.86
CA GLU A 335 -8.25 15.02 -10.92
C GLU A 335 -7.50 15.76 -9.80
N LEU A 336 -6.58 15.09 -9.10
CA LEU A 336 -5.89 15.67 -7.93
C LEU A 336 -4.92 16.79 -8.34
N LEU A 337 -4.26 16.64 -9.48
CA LEU A 337 -3.37 17.66 -10.03
C LEU A 337 -4.14 18.88 -10.57
N HIS A 338 -5.35 18.67 -11.11
CA HIS A 338 -6.23 19.80 -11.46
C HIS A 338 -6.70 20.54 -10.21
N LYS A 339 -7.15 19.81 -9.18
CA LYS A 339 -7.52 20.40 -7.89
C LYS A 339 -6.36 21.20 -7.28
N SER A 340 -5.13 20.68 -7.34
CA SER A 340 -3.96 21.42 -6.86
C SER A 340 -3.71 22.71 -7.65
N LEU A 341 -3.84 22.67 -8.98
CA LEU A 341 -3.69 23.87 -9.81
C LEU A 341 -4.74 24.93 -9.50
N GLU A 342 -6.01 24.54 -9.40
CA GLU A 342 -7.12 25.44 -9.07
C GLU A 342 -6.92 26.07 -7.70
N PHE A 343 -6.54 25.26 -6.70
CA PHE A 343 -6.21 25.74 -5.37
C PHE A 343 -5.05 26.75 -5.40
N PHE A 344 -3.93 26.42 -6.06
CA PHE A 344 -2.77 27.31 -6.12
C PHE A 344 -3.07 28.63 -6.84
N LYS A 345 -3.84 28.59 -7.93
CA LYS A 345 -4.28 29.82 -8.63
C LYS A 345 -5.22 30.65 -7.78
N LYS A 346 -6.11 30.02 -7.01
CA LYS A 346 -7.03 30.71 -6.10
C LYS A 346 -6.30 31.42 -4.97
N GLU A 347 -5.34 30.75 -4.33
CA GLU A 347 -4.63 31.29 -3.16
C GLU A 347 -3.52 32.29 -3.55
N TYR A 348 -2.82 32.08 -4.68
CA TYR A 348 -1.63 32.85 -5.04
C TYR A 348 -1.73 33.63 -6.37
N GLY A 349 -2.85 33.51 -7.10
CA GLY A 349 -3.08 34.24 -8.34
C GLY A 349 -2.02 33.98 -9.41
N LEU A 350 -1.62 35.03 -10.13
CA LEU A 350 -0.66 34.93 -11.25
C LEU A 350 0.77 34.57 -10.81
N SER A 351 1.10 34.72 -9.52
CA SER A 351 2.43 34.41 -8.98
C SER A 351 2.52 33.00 -8.39
N TYR A 352 1.49 32.15 -8.59
CA TYR A 352 1.44 30.82 -7.99
C TYR A 352 2.72 30.02 -8.24
N ALA A 353 3.22 29.95 -9.47
CA ALA A 353 4.38 29.13 -9.80
C ALA A 353 5.66 29.53 -9.03
N ASN A 354 5.88 30.83 -8.81
CA ASN A 354 7.00 31.32 -8.00
C ASN A 354 6.84 30.95 -6.52
N ASN A 355 5.65 31.13 -5.96
CA ASN A 355 5.37 30.75 -4.57
C ASN A 355 5.52 29.24 -4.37
N ILE A 356 4.96 28.44 -5.27
CA ILE A 356 5.07 26.97 -5.24
C ILE A 356 6.53 26.53 -5.33
N SER A 357 7.34 27.10 -6.23
CA SER A 357 8.78 26.78 -6.30
C SER A 357 9.48 27.00 -4.94
N ASN A 358 9.22 28.14 -4.29
CA ASN A 358 9.79 28.44 -2.99
C ASN A 358 9.31 27.49 -1.89
N PHE A 359 8.01 27.15 -1.87
CA PHE A 359 7.47 26.18 -0.91
C PHE A 359 8.09 24.80 -1.11
N LEU A 360 8.19 24.32 -2.35
CA LEU A 360 8.82 23.03 -2.64
C LEU A 360 10.27 23.00 -2.15
N LYS A 361 11.07 24.03 -2.46
CA LYS A 361 12.46 24.13 -2.01
C LYS A 361 12.59 24.17 -0.49
N ASN A 362 11.62 24.76 0.22
CA ASN A 362 11.61 24.81 1.68
C ASN A 362 11.16 23.49 2.32
N ASN A 363 10.12 22.88 1.77
CA ASN A 363 9.48 21.70 2.35
C ASN A 363 10.26 20.41 2.07
N PHE A 364 11.10 20.39 1.03
CA PHE A 364 11.85 19.20 0.62
C PHE A 364 13.38 19.33 0.75
N LYS A 365 13.86 20.22 1.63
CA LYS A 365 15.29 20.38 1.92
C LYS A 365 15.94 19.05 2.29
N SER A 366 17.25 18.95 2.06
CA SER A 366 18.04 17.75 2.34
C SER A 366 17.91 17.22 3.77
N LEU A 367 17.69 18.09 4.76
CA LEU A 367 17.45 17.72 6.16
C LEU A 367 16.17 16.89 6.36
N TYR A 368 15.20 17.03 5.47
CA TYR A 368 13.89 16.37 5.51
C TYR A 368 13.83 15.10 4.65
N ILE A 369 14.99 14.64 4.15
CA ILE A 369 15.13 13.45 3.32
C ILE A 369 15.77 12.33 4.13
N LEU A 370 15.14 11.16 4.10
CA LEU A 370 15.63 9.94 4.73
C LEU A 370 15.94 8.89 3.66
N ASN A 371 17.09 8.21 3.74
CA ASN A 371 17.39 7.03 2.92
C ASN A 371 17.54 5.81 3.81
N THR A 372 16.63 4.84 3.69
CA THR A 372 16.61 3.66 4.57
C THR A 372 17.76 2.69 4.31
N ASN A 373 18.49 2.88 3.20
CA ASN A 373 19.55 1.97 2.77
C ASN A 373 20.91 2.29 3.42
N ASP A 374 21.04 3.39 4.16
CA ASP A 374 22.28 3.69 4.88
C ASP A 374 22.35 2.94 6.21
N GLU A 375 23.22 1.93 6.26
CA GLU A 375 23.41 1.04 7.41
C GLU A 375 24.07 1.75 8.61
N LYS A 376 24.75 2.88 8.38
CA LYS A 376 25.45 3.64 9.43
C LYS A 376 24.52 4.37 10.41
N GLU A 377 23.26 4.61 10.04
CA GLU A 377 22.27 5.32 10.88
C GLU A 377 21.02 4.46 11.12
N LEU A 378 21.14 3.13 11.14
CA LEU A 378 19.99 2.21 11.16
C LEU A 378 19.01 2.49 12.32
N GLU A 379 19.52 2.61 13.56
CA GLU A 379 18.70 2.85 14.76
C GLU A 379 17.95 4.19 14.69
N LYS A 380 18.68 5.27 14.38
CA LYS A 380 18.12 6.61 14.22
C LYS A 380 17.07 6.66 13.10
N ASN A 381 17.35 6.02 11.97
CA ASN A 381 16.41 5.92 10.86
C ASN A 381 15.15 5.16 11.26
N GLN A 382 15.27 4.10 12.06
CA GLN A 382 14.14 3.31 12.53
C GLN A 382 13.24 4.10 13.48
N VAL A 383 13.82 4.90 14.37
CA VAL A 383 13.06 5.85 15.22
C VAL A 383 12.31 6.85 14.34
N LEU A 384 12.98 7.51 13.39
CA LEU A 384 12.35 8.48 12.49
C LEU A 384 11.24 7.87 11.63
N LEU A 385 11.41 6.63 11.16
CA LEU A 385 10.39 5.91 10.40
C LEU A 385 9.17 5.55 11.25
N ASN A 386 9.37 5.29 12.54
CA ASN A 386 8.30 4.96 13.47
C ASN A 386 7.54 6.19 13.98
N THR A 387 8.07 7.40 13.83
CA THR A 387 7.46 8.65 14.33
C THR A 387 7.10 9.64 13.23
N LEU A 388 6.91 9.19 11.97
CA LEU A 388 6.65 10.09 10.84
C LEU A 388 5.43 10.99 11.03
N GLU A 389 4.43 10.55 11.79
CA GLU A 389 3.23 11.31 12.14
C GLU A 389 3.42 12.33 13.26
N ASP A 390 4.51 12.24 14.03
CA ASP A 390 4.76 13.14 15.15
C ASP A 390 5.10 14.54 14.64
N THR A 391 4.62 15.57 15.33
CA THR A 391 4.84 16.98 14.95
C THR A 391 6.29 17.41 15.06
N SER A 392 7.10 16.71 15.85
CA SER A 392 8.55 16.93 15.98
C SER A 392 9.35 16.28 14.84
N ASN A 393 8.75 15.35 14.10
CA ASN A 393 9.41 14.70 12.98
C ASN A 393 9.21 15.57 11.74
N GLU A 394 10.31 16.00 11.10
CA GLU A 394 10.25 16.88 9.93
C GLU A 394 10.46 16.13 8.59
N ILE A 395 10.63 14.81 8.60
CA ILE A 395 10.87 14.03 7.37
C ILE A 395 9.67 14.17 6.42
N ARG A 396 9.98 14.46 5.15
CA ARG A 396 9.02 14.64 4.04
C ARG A 396 9.25 13.66 2.89
N VAL A 397 10.46 13.13 2.76
CA VAL A 397 10.84 12.23 1.67
C VAL A 397 11.58 11.02 2.20
N ILE A 398 11.20 9.84 1.71
CA ILE A 398 11.87 8.58 2.03
C ILE A 398 12.32 7.91 0.74
N PHE A 399 13.62 7.63 0.63
CA PHE A 399 14.18 6.76 -0.41
C PHE A 399 14.35 5.35 0.15
N SER A 400 13.81 4.36 -0.55
CA SER A 400 13.90 2.96 -0.13
C SER A 400 13.96 1.96 -1.29
N VAL A 401 14.45 0.77 -0.97
CA VAL A 401 14.33 -0.43 -1.80
C VAL A 401 13.28 -1.34 -1.13
N ASP A 402 13.66 -2.48 -0.57
CA ASP A 402 12.70 -3.47 -0.05
C ASP A 402 12.58 -3.48 1.48
N LYS A 403 13.38 -2.67 2.19
CA LYS A 403 13.41 -2.65 3.67
C LYS A 403 12.07 -2.29 4.31
N LEU A 404 11.20 -1.57 3.59
CA LEU A 404 9.91 -1.12 4.08
C LEU A 404 8.73 -2.01 3.62
N ASN A 405 9.01 -3.14 2.97
CA ASN A 405 7.97 -4.11 2.61
C ASN A 405 7.36 -4.78 3.86
N GLU A 406 8.10 -4.83 4.97
CA GLU A 406 7.70 -5.41 6.24
C GLU A 406 8.02 -4.49 7.43
N GLY A 407 7.24 -4.58 8.52
CA GLY A 407 7.46 -3.85 9.77
C GLY A 407 7.27 -2.33 9.74
N TRP A 408 6.99 -1.71 8.59
CA TRP A 408 6.73 -0.29 8.48
C TRP A 408 5.22 0.03 8.53
N ASP A 409 4.81 0.91 9.45
CA ASP A 409 3.41 1.35 9.59
C ASP A 409 3.34 2.84 9.93
N VAL A 410 2.80 3.62 8.99
CA VAL A 410 2.78 5.09 9.08
C VAL A 410 1.45 5.64 8.56
N LEU A 411 0.98 6.73 9.16
CA LEU A 411 -0.27 7.39 8.78
C LEU A 411 -0.02 8.50 7.73
N ASN A 412 1.16 9.11 7.78
CA ASN A 412 1.51 10.28 6.97
C ASN A 412 2.02 9.95 5.55
N LEU A 413 2.02 8.69 5.12
CA LEU A 413 2.38 8.36 3.73
C LEU A 413 1.19 8.63 2.81
N PHE A 414 1.38 9.48 1.80
CA PHE A 414 0.34 9.88 0.84
C PHE A 414 0.71 9.61 -0.61
N ASP A 415 2.00 9.51 -0.91
CA ASP A 415 2.48 9.28 -2.27
C ASP A 415 3.56 8.20 -2.25
N ILE A 416 3.39 7.15 -3.05
CA ILE A 416 4.42 6.14 -3.35
C ILE A 416 4.80 6.30 -4.81
N VAL A 417 6.06 6.57 -5.10
CA VAL A 417 6.56 6.85 -6.44
C VAL A 417 7.53 5.76 -6.85
N ARG A 418 7.13 4.97 -7.85
CA ARG A 418 8.00 3.98 -8.49
C ARG A 418 8.96 4.69 -9.43
N LEU A 419 10.25 4.63 -9.10
CA LEU A 419 11.31 5.27 -9.90
C LEU A 419 11.88 4.35 -10.98
N GLY A 420 11.88 3.03 -10.76
CA GLY A 420 12.39 2.02 -11.70
C GLY A 420 11.43 1.66 -12.83
N GLY A 421 11.99 1.23 -13.96
CA GLY A 421 11.27 0.86 -15.19
C GLY A 421 11.54 -0.55 -15.72
N SER A 422 12.21 -1.44 -14.98
CA SER A 422 12.73 -2.71 -15.53
C SER A 422 12.06 -3.98 -14.96
N LYS A 423 11.90 -4.98 -15.84
CA LYS A 423 11.38 -6.36 -15.64
C LYS A 423 10.12 -6.50 -14.76
N VAL A 424 8.97 -6.57 -15.45
CA VAL A 424 7.71 -6.98 -14.85
C VAL A 424 7.79 -8.45 -14.37
N SER A 425 7.66 -8.67 -13.06
CA SER A 425 7.48 -10.00 -12.48
C SER A 425 6.40 -9.99 -11.41
N LYS A 426 5.71 -11.12 -11.24
CA LYS A 426 4.68 -11.27 -10.19
C LYS A 426 5.25 -11.10 -8.77
N ALA A 427 6.52 -11.45 -8.57
CA ALA A 427 7.18 -11.26 -7.28
C ALA A 427 7.34 -9.76 -6.97
N ILE A 428 7.73 -8.96 -7.96
CA ILE A 428 7.84 -7.50 -7.81
C ILE A 428 6.47 -6.89 -7.53
N THR A 429 5.44 -7.22 -8.32
CA THR A 429 4.11 -6.63 -8.07
C THR A 429 3.51 -7.07 -6.74
N THR A 430 3.82 -8.27 -6.25
CA THR A 430 3.41 -8.69 -4.90
C THR A 430 4.04 -7.81 -3.81
N LYS A 431 5.34 -7.51 -3.93
CA LYS A 431 6.05 -6.61 -3.00
C LYS A 431 5.49 -5.18 -3.06
N GLU A 432 5.24 -4.67 -4.26
CA GLU A 432 4.62 -3.34 -4.44
C GLU A 432 3.24 -3.26 -3.78
N VAL A 433 2.41 -4.30 -3.93
CA VAL A 433 1.08 -4.33 -3.31
C VAL A 433 1.14 -4.42 -1.78
N GLN A 434 2.09 -5.18 -1.22
CA GLN A 434 2.32 -5.19 0.22
C GLN A 434 2.71 -3.80 0.74
N LEU A 435 3.58 -3.10 0.01
CA LEU A 435 3.97 -1.73 0.33
C LEU A 435 2.79 -0.75 0.25
N ILE A 436 1.99 -0.82 -0.83
CA ILE A 436 0.77 -0.02 -0.99
C ILE A 436 -0.20 -0.27 0.17
N GLY A 437 -0.41 -1.53 0.57
CA GLY A 437 -1.30 -1.86 1.68
C GLY A 437 -0.85 -1.29 3.02
N ARG A 438 0.47 -1.17 3.25
CA ARG A 438 1.03 -0.49 4.43
C ARG A 438 0.86 1.03 4.37
N GLY A 439 1.03 1.61 3.18
CA GLY A 439 0.82 3.04 2.92
C GLY A 439 -0.64 3.48 2.96
N ALA A 440 -1.57 2.55 2.70
CA ALA A 440 -3.00 2.81 2.63
C ALA A 440 -3.65 2.96 4.01
N ARG A 441 -2.92 3.09 5.11
CA ARG A 441 -3.52 3.38 6.43
C ARG A 441 -4.17 4.77 6.41
N TYR A 442 -5.43 4.88 6.84
CA TYR A 442 -6.12 6.17 6.90
C TYR A 442 -5.45 7.12 7.91
N TYR A 443 -5.23 8.37 7.51
CA TYR A 443 -4.77 9.42 8.43
C TYR A 443 -6.00 10.01 9.14
N PRO A 444 -6.17 9.82 10.46
CA PRO A 444 -7.36 10.30 11.14
C PRO A 444 -7.36 11.83 11.23
N PHE A 445 -8.44 12.46 10.80
CA PHE A 445 -8.65 13.89 10.99
C PHE A 445 -10.12 14.19 11.30
N LYS A 446 -10.32 15.26 12.06
CA LYS A 446 -11.64 15.84 12.31
C LYS A 446 -11.97 16.77 11.16
N ASP A 447 -13.18 16.63 10.63
CA ASP A 447 -13.79 17.70 9.85
C ASP A 447 -14.84 18.36 10.74
N HIS A 448 -14.68 19.66 10.98
CA HIS A 448 -15.56 20.47 11.80
C HIS A 448 -16.99 20.56 11.25
N SER A 449 -17.22 20.12 10.01
CA SER A 449 -18.57 20.00 9.42
C SER A 449 -19.37 18.80 9.95
N PHE A 450 -18.72 17.75 10.49
CA PHE A 450 -19.37 16.57 11.05
C PHE A 450 -19.44 16.67 12.57
N VAL A 451 -20.66 16.72 13.13
CA VAL A 451 -20.86 17.04 14.57
C VAL A 451 -20.98 15.79 15.45
N PHE A 452 -21.15 14.58 14.93
CA PHE A 452 -21.53 13.43 15.79
C PHE A 452 -20.97 12.10 15.27
N ASP A 453 -19.74 11.75 15.65
CA ASP A 453 -19.35 10.39 16.11
C ASP A 453 -17.84 10.35 16.40
N SER A 454 -17.40 9.74 17.51
CA SER A 454 -15.96 9.57 17.80
C SER A 454 -15.27 8.69 16.74
N ASP A 455 -15.99 7.72 16.18
CA ASP A 455 -15.50 6.83 15.12
C ASP A 455 -15.34 7.53 13.75
N SER A 456 -16.07 8.61 13.49
CA SER A 456 -16.01 9.34 12.22
C SER A 456 -14.61 9.91 11.92
N ILE A 457 -13.80 10.09 12.96
CA ILE A 457 -12.42 10.59 12.87
C ILE A 457 -11.51 9.55 12.21
N TYR A 458 -11.76 8.26 12.43
CA TYR A 458 -10.91 7.15 11.99
C TYR A 458 -11.36 6.51 10.68
N VAL A 459 -12.44 7.02 10.09
CA VAL A 459 -13.07 6.50 8.87
C VAL A 459 -13.10 7.59 7.80
N ARG A 460 -12.94 7.19 6.54
CA ARG A 460 -13.11 8.07 5.37
C ARG A 460 -14.52 8.65 5.32
N LYS A 461 -14.62 9.93 4.96
CA LYS A 461 -15.86 10.72 5.02
C LYS A 461 -16.42 11.05 3.63
N TYR A 462 -15.56 11.16 2.61
CA TYR A 462 -15.92 11.72 1.31
C TYR A 462 -15.97 10.67 0.20
N ASP A 463 -16.22 9.40 0.54
CA ASP A 463 -16.32 8.33 -0.44
C ASP A 463 -17.46 8.56 -1.46
N ASN A 464 -18.55 9.19 -1.01
CA ASN A 464 -19.73 9.52 -1.82
C ASN A 464 -19.77 10.99 -2.30
N ASP A 465 -18.79 11.82 -1.90
CA ASP A 465 -18.71 13.24 -2.26
C ASP A 465 -17.33 13.54 -2.84
N LEU A 466 -17.15 13.20 -4.12
CA LEU A 466 -15.86 13.35 -4.79
C LEU A 466 -15.52 14.82 -5.10
N ASP A 467 -16.51 15.71 -5.05
CA ASP A 467 -16.32 17.14 -5.32
C ASP A 467 -15.75 17.87 -4.09
N ASN A 468 -15.89 17.29 -2.89
CA ASN A 468 -15.28 17.83 -1.68
C ASN A 468 -13.75 17.88 -1.78
N GLU A 469 -13.16 19.06 -1.52
CA GLU A 469 -11.71 19.26 -1.60
C GLU A 469 -10.94 18.39 -0.58
N LEU A 470 -11.50 18.14 0.61
CA LEU A 470 -10.88 17.35 1.67
C LEU A 470 -10.75 15.87 1.31
N ASN A 471 -11.40 15.40 0.24
CA ASN A 471 -11.16 14.05 -0.26
C ASN A 471 -9.71 13.82 -0.71
N ALA A 472 -8.95 14.89 -1.01
CA ALA A 472 -7.52 14.80 -1.29
C ALA A 472 -6.72 14.22 -0.13
N LEU A 473 -7.21 14.35 1.11
CA LEU A 473 -6.60 13.86 2.34
C LEU A 473 -6.99 12.40 2.65
N GLU A 474 -7.87 11.79 1.85
CA GLU A 474 -8.34 10.41 2.02
C GLU A 474 -7.77 9.46 0.97
N ARG A 475 -6.84 9.94 0.13
CA ARG A 475 -6.27 9.25 -1.03
C ARG A 475 -4.78 8.98 -0.85
N LEU A 476 -4.35 7.76 -1.19
CA LEU A 476 -2.96 7.37 -1.43
C LEU A 476 -2.72 7.35 -2.94
N SER A 477 -1.73 8.11 -3.41
CA SER A 477 -1.35 8.14 -4.82
C SER A 477 -0.16 7.22 -5.08
N TYR A 478 -0.32 6.26 -5.99
CA TYR A 478 0.78 5.43 -6.49
C TYR A 478 1.19 5.92 -7.87
N HIS A 479 2.37 6.52 -7.96
CA HIS A 479 2.91 7.15 -9.17
C HIS A 479 3.79 6.16 -9.93
N THR A 480 3.48 5.94 -11.21
CA THR A 480 4.24 5.02 -12.05
C THR A 480 4.21 5.43 -13.52
N ILE A 481 5.17 4.96 -14.31
CA ILE A 481 5.11 5.08 -15.77
C ILE A 481 3.89 4.30 -16.27
N ASN A 482 3.25 4.76 -17.34
CA ASN A 482 2.13 4.07 -17.97
C ASN A 482 2.56 2.77 -18.70
N ASP A 483 3.04 1.79 -17.95
CA ASP A 483 3.38 0.44 -18.42
C ASP A 483 2.18 -0.48 -18.23
N VAL A 484 1.51 -0.81 -19.35
CA VAL A 484 0.29 -1.63 -19.38
C VAL A 484 0.51 -3.02 -18.75
N ALA A 485 1.65 -3.66 -19.01
CA ALA A 485 1.92 -5.00 -18.50
C ALA A 485 2.18 -5.00 -16.99
N PHE A 486 2.90 -3.99 -16.50
CA PHE A 486 3.11 -3.78 -15.08
C PHE A 486 1.80 -3.46 -14.36
N ILE A 487 1.02 -2.50 -14.85
CA ILE A 487 -0.25 -2.06 -14.24
C ILE A 487 -1.24 -3.23 -14.15
N LYS A 488 -1.35 -4.04 -15.22
CA LYS A 488 -2.19 -5.25 -15.19
C LYS A 488 -1.78 -6.22 -14.07
N ASN A 489 -0.48 -6.52 -13.95
CA ASN A 489 0.02 -7.41 -12.90
C ASN A 489 -0.10 -6.80 -11.50
N LEU A 490 0.03 -5.48 -11.37
CA LEU A 490 -0.18 -4.77 -10.11
C LEU A 490 -1.65 -4.88 -9.68
N ASN A 491 -2.58 -4.62 -10.59
CA ASN A 491 -4.02 -4.75 -10.36
C ASN A 491 -4.38 -6.19 -9.96
N GLU A 492 -3.93 -7.20 -10.71
CA GLU A 492 -4.14 -8.61 -10.35
C GLU A 492 -3.64 -8.93 -8.92
N SER A 493 -2.48 -8.39 -8.53
CA SER A 493 -1.93 -8.56 -7.18
C SER A 493 -2.73 -7.80 -6.12
N MET A 494 -3.17 -6.57 -6.38
CA MET A 494 -3.99 -5.78 -5.46
C MET A 494 -5.34 -6.46 -5.18
N ASN A 495 -5.93 -7.05 -6.21
CA ASN A 495 -7.19 -7.80 -6.12
C ASN A 495 -7.05 -9.03 -5.23
N LYS A 496 -5.97 -9.79 -5.43
CA LYS A 496 -5.68 -10.98 -4.61
C LYS A 496 -5.45 -10.63 -3.14
N GLN A 497 -4.84 -9.48 -2.87
CA GLN A 497 -4.62 -8.99 -1.51
C GLN A 497 -5.86 -8.31 -0.90
N GLY A 498 -6.90 -8.04 -1.70
CA GLY A 498 -8.13 -7.38 -1.23
C GLY A 498 -8.00 -5.87 -1.06
N LEU A 499 -7.04 -5.22 -1.72
CA LEU A 499 -6.87 -3.76 -1.70
C LEU A 499 -7.84 -3.02 -2.62
N LEU A 500 -8.33 -3.69 -3.67
CA LEU A 500 -9.27 -3.11 -4.63
C LEU A 500 -10.66 -3.71 -4.47
N PHE A 501 -11.67 -2.87 -4.67
CA PHE A 501 -13.07 -3.26 -4.58
C PHE A 501 -13.62 -3.61 -5.96
N GLU A 502 -14.09 -4.83 -6.10
CA GLU A 502 -15.17 -5.11 -7.04
C GLU A 502 -16.48 -4.77 -6.33
N GLU A 503 -17.11 -3.65 -6.68
CA GLU A 503 -18.55 -3.75 -6.85
C GLU A 503 -18.72 -4.62 -8.10
N GLU A 504 -19.13 -5.88 -7.98
CA GLU A 504 -19.54 -6.66 -9.15
C GLU A 504 -20.77 -5.97 -9.79
N LYS A 505 -20.55 -4.92 -10.59
CA LYS A 505 -21.60 -4.29 -11.39
C LYS A 505 -21.73 -5.06 -12.68
N ARG A 506 -22.61 -6.07 -12.67
CA ARG A 506 -23.14 -6.64 -13.90
C ARG A 506 -24.12 -5.68 -14.55
N ARG A 507 -23.85 -5.25 -15.78
CA ARG A 507 -24.87 -4.61 -16.61
C ARG A 507 -25.85 -5.68 -17.10
N VAL A 508 -27.13 -5.49 -16.76
CA VAL A 508 -28.26 -6.31 -17.20
C VAL A 508 -29.21 -5.37 -17.93
N ASP A 509 -29.39 -5.58 -19.23
CA ASP A 509 -30.36 -4.81 -20.00
C ASP A 509 -31.76 -5.39 -19.75
N LEU A 510 -32.59 -4.64 -19.04
CA LEU A 510 -33.97 -5.02 -18.74
C LEU A 510 -34.87 -4.55 -19.89
N ILE A 511 -35.31 -5.47 -20.75
CA ILE A 511 -36.28 -5.18 -21.80
C ILE A 511 -37.68 -5.21 -21.17
N VAL A 512 -38.29 -4.02 -21.07
CA VAL A 512 -39.62 -3.86 -20.50
C VAL A 512 -40.67 -4.39 -21.48
N ASN A 513 -41.51 -5.31 -21.02
CA ASN A 513 -42.67 -5.81 -21.76
C ASN A 513 -43.60 -4.63 -22.17
N GLU A 514 -44.12 -4.62 -23.40
CA GLU A 514 -44.95 -3.53 -23.92
C GLU A 514 -46.19 -3.23 -23.06
N LYS A 515 -46.69 -4.24 -22.33
CA LYS A 515 -47.81 -4.07 -21.39
C LYS A 515 -47.47 -3.23 -20.15
N ILE A 516 -46.18 -3.11 -19.80
CA ILE A 516 -45.70 -2.40 -18.62
C ILE A 516 -45.23 -0.97 -18.96
N LYS A 517 -44.88 -0.68 -20.22
CA LYS A 517 -44.43 0.67 -20.67
C LYS A 517 -45.32 1.83 -20.18
N PRO A 518 -46.66 1.77 -20.27
CA PRO A 518 -47.52 2.87 -19.81
C PRO A 518 -47.45 3.12 -18.30
N ILE A 519 -47.08 2.10 -17.52
CA ILE A 519 -46.98 2.16 -16.06
C ILE A 519 -45.64 2.79 -15.65
N ILE A 520 -44.59 2.62 -16.47
CA ILE A 520 -43.25 3.18 -16.22
C ILE A 520 -43.23 4.69 -16.42
N ASP A 521 -43.96 5.21 -17.43
CA ASP A 521 -43.91 6.63 -17.81
C ASP A 521 -44.35 7.58 -16.67
N ASN A 522 -45.08 7.08 -15.67
CA ASN A 522 -45.62 7.87 -14.55
C ASN A 522 -45.14 7.43 -13.15
N ASN A 523 -44.25 6.44 -13.02
CA ASN A 523 -43.85 5.89 -11.71
C ASN A 523 -42.33 5.61 -11.61
N LYS A 524 -41.76 5.70 -10.40
CA LYS A 524 -40.38 5.24 -10.10
C LYS A 524 -40.36 3.72 -9.87
N ILE A 525 -39.40 3.00 -10.47
CA ILE A 525 -39.28 1.53 -10.39
C ILE A 525 -37.91 1.11 -9.81
N TYR A 526 -37.89 0.03 -9.03
CA TYR A 526 -36.70 -0.61 -8.44
C TYR A 526 -36.59 -2.10 -8.87
N TYR A 527 -35.37 -2.66 -8.96
CA TYR A 527 -35.07 -4.03 -9.46
C TYR A 527 -34.09 -4.84 -8.57
N ALA A 528 -34.18 -6.19 -8.59
CA ALA A 528 -33.27 -7.14 -7.91
C ALA A 528 -32.96 -8.42 -8.76
N ASN A 529 -31.76 -9.03 -8.62
CA ASN A 529 -31.25 -10.16 -9.47
C ASN A 529 -30.41 -11.25 -8.74
N ASN A 530 -30.39 -12.50 -9.25
CA ASN A 530 -29.46 -13.62 -8.97
C ASN A 530 -28.78 -14.22 -10.25
N LYS A 531 -27.54 -14.78 -10.16
CA LYS A 531 -26.59 -15.02 -11.29
C LYS A 531 -26.33 -16.50 -11.69
N ARG A 532 -26.21 -16.78 -13.01
CA ARG A 532 -25.51 -17.94 -13.66
C ARG A 532 -24.70 -17.49 -14.91
N ILE A 533 -23.66 -18.24 -15.33
CA ILE A 533 -22.76 -17.95 -16.48
C ILE A 533 -22.52 -19.19 -17.36
N ARG A 534 -22.50 -19.04 -18.70
CA ARG A 534 -21.80 -19.93 -19.67
C ARG A 534 -21.22 -19.17 -20.88
N ARG A 535 -20.22 -19.79 -21.53
CA ARG A 535 -19.24 -19.34 -22.58
C ARG A 535 -19.82 -19.05 -23.98
N GLY A 536 -19.33 -17.98 -24.61
CA GLY A 536 -19.41 -17.58 -26.04
C GLY A 536 -19.12 -16.07 -26.12
N ASP A 537 -18.16 -15.53 -26.87
CA ASP A 537 -18.13 -15.54 -28.33
C ASP A 537 -16.71 -15.39 -28.91
N LEU A 538 -16.38 -16.25 -29.87
CA LEU A 538 -15.15 -16.25 -30.69
C LEU A 538 -15.21 -15.28 -31.88
N GLN A 539 -16.10 -14.28 -31.87
CA GLN A 539 -16.22 -13.30 -32.96
C GLN A 539 -15.13 -12.22 -32.96
N LEU A 540 -14.24 -12.20 -31.95
CA LEU A 540 -13.13 -11.24 -31.81
C LEU A 540 -11.87 -11.57 -32.66
N PHE A 541 -11.90 -12.62 -33.50
CA PHE A 541 -10.72 -13.11 -34.21
C PHE A 541 -10.73 -12.92 -35.74
N SER A 542 -11.70 -12.20 -36.31
CA SER A 542 -11.66 -11.89 -37.76
C SER A 542 -10.86 -10.61 -38.02
N MET A 543 -9.53 -10.74 -38.10
CA MET A 543 -8.65 -9.69 -38.63
C MET A 543 -8.56 -9.84 -40.14
N THR A 544 -8.81 -8.76 -40.88
CA THR A 544 -8.71 -8.71 -42.34
C THR A 544 -7.25 -8.76 -42.81
N ARG A 545 -7.02 -9.21 -44.05
CA ARG A 545 -5.68 -9.24 -44.66
C ARG A 545 -5.02 -7.86 -44.72
N ALA A 546 -5.81 -6.80 -44.86
CA ALA A 546 -5.33 -5.42 -44.80
C ALA A 546 -4.81 -5.05 -43.40
N GLU A 547 -5.52 -5.44 -42.33
CA GLU A 547 -5.08 -5.22 -40.94
C GLU A 547 -3.83 -6.05 -40.58
N ILE A 548 -3.69 -7.25 -41.16
CA ILE A 548 -2.48 -8.08 -41.02
C ILE A 548 -1.29 -7.43 -41.73
N GLU A 549 -1.45 -6.95 -42.97
CA GLU A 549 -0.38 -6.24 -43.67
C GLU A 549 -0.01 -4.90 -43.00
N GLN A 550 -0.98 -4.20 -42.42
CA GLN A 550 -0.79 -2.95 -41.67
C GLN A 550 0.00 -3.16 -40.38
N LYS A 551 -0.24 -4.26 -39.65
CA LYS A 551 0.55 -4.65 -38.46
C LYS A 551 1.98 -5.09 -38.80
N ILE A 552 2.25 -5.53 -40.03
CA ILE A 552 3.56 -6.08 -40.44
C ILE A 552 4.47 -5.02 -41.09
N LYS A 553 3.93 -3.91 -41.63
CA LYS A 553 4.71 -2.97 -42.47
C LYS A 553 4.97 -1.57 -41.90
N GLY A 554 4.32 -1.15 -40.81
CA GLY A 554 4.49 0.20 -40.25
C GLY A 554 5.35 0.22 -38.97
N LEU A 555 6.28 1.17 -38.85
CA LEU A 555 6.99 1.43 -37.61
C LEU A 555 5.97 1.95 -36.58
N GLN A 556 5.78 1.24 -35.47
CA GLN A 556 4.90 1.69 -34.39
C GLN A 556 5.60 2.78 -33.58
N ILE A 557 5.00 3.96 -33.55
CA ILE A 557 5.50 5.09 -32.76
C ILE A 557 4.76 5.05 -31.41
N PRO A 558 5.48 4.95 -30.27
CA PRO A 558 4.84 5.04 -28.96
C PRO A 558 4.17 6.41 -28.81
N LEU A 559 3.13 6.50 -27.98
CA LEU A 559 2.45 7.77 -27.73
C LEU A 559 3.42 8.72 -27.01
N PHE A 560 4.01 9.66 -27.73
CA PHE A 560 4.79 10.74 -27.15
C PHE A 560 3.81 11.78 -26.63
N SER A 561 3.51 11.70 -25.35
CA SER A 561 2.69 12.71 -24.68
C SER A 561 3.19 12.94 -23.26
N ASN A 562 3.12 14.18 -22.82
CA ASN A 562 3.34 14.55 -21.42
C ASN A 562 2.06 14.34 -20.57
N SER A 563 1.05 13.66 -21.13
CA SER A 563 -0.22 13.46 -20.44
C SER A 563 -0.05 12.55 -19.21
N ILE A 564 -0.62 12.98 -18.11
CA ILE A 564 -0.71 12.24 -16.86
C ILE A 564 -2.16 11.79 -16.73
N LYS A 565 -2.36 10.50 -16.47
CA LYS A 565 -3.68 9.91 -16.23
C LYS A 565 -3.77 9.49 -14.78
N GLU A 566 -4.70 10.07 -14.05
CA GLU A 566 -5.08 9.57 -12.74
C GLU A 566 -6.35 8.75 -12.90
N SER A 567 -6.35 7.54 -12.36
CA SER A 567 -7.57 6.75 -12.29
C SER A 567 -7.67 6.18 -10.89
N GLU A 568 -8.83 6.41 -10.27
CA GLU A 568 -9.25 5.51 -9.22
C GLU A 568 -9.37 4.11 -9.82
N GLU A 569 -8.61 3.15 -9.31
CA GLU A 569 -8.74 1.77 -9.80
C GLU A 569 -10.07 1.19 -9.31
N LYS A 570 -11.07 1.29 -10.17
CA LYS A 570 -12.27 0.45 -10.15
C LYS A 570 -12.15 -0.51 -11.33
N PHE A 571 -12.51 -1.76 -11.10
CA PHE A 571 -12.44 -2.81 -12.11
C PHE A 571 -13.37 -2.52 -13.29
N GLU A 572 -12.87 -1.75 -14.26
CA GLU A 572 -13.18 -2.05 -15.63
C GLU A 572 -12.00 -2.84 -16.17
N ILE A 573 -12.29 -3.96 -16.83
CA ILE A 573 -11.32 -4.67 -17.66
C ILE A 573 -10.58 -3.58 -18.41
N VAL A 574 -9.25 -3.52 -18.25
CA VAL A 574 -8.41 -2.76 -19.16
C VAL A 574 -8.76 -3.31 -20.53
N LYS A 575 -9.71 -2.65 -21.20
CA LYS A 575 -9.86 -2.81 -22.63
C LYS A 575 -8.48 -2.41 -23.09
N GLU A 576 -7.76 -3.36 -23.68
CA GLU A 576 -6.71 -3.01 -24.60
C GLU A 576 -7.38 -2.04 -25.56
N GLU A 577 -7.27 -0.73 -25.28
CA GLU A 577 -7.44 0.29 -26.29
C GLU A 577 -6.31 -0.04 -27.25
N TYR A 578 -6.58 -0.96 -28.17
CA TYR A 578 -5.98 -0.92 -29.48
C TYR A 578 -6.44 0.42 -30.03
N ASP A 579 -5.74 1.49 -29.65
CA ASP A 579 -5.90 2.80 -30.23
C ASP A 579 -5.83 2.55 -31.73
N LEU A 580 -6.97 2.67 -32.40
CA LEU A 580 -7.08 2.45 -33.84
C LEU A 580 -6.04 3.35 -34.49
N GLN A 581 -4.93 2.78 -34.95
CA GLN A 581 -3.74 3.56 -35.32
C GLN A 581 -4.03 4.35 -36.61
N ASN A 582 -3.67 5.63 -36.62
CA ASN A 582 -3.66 6.41 -37.86
C ASN A 582 -2.32 6.12 -38.56
N SER A 583 -2.37 5.45 -39.70
CA SER A 583 -1.20 5.23 -40.55
C SER A 583 -0.99 6.40 -41.50
N SER A 584 0.22 6.93 -41.55
CA SER A 584 0.58 8.04 -42.45
C SER A 584 2.08 8.05 -42.74
N THR A 585 2.49 8.77 -43.78
CA THR A 585 3.90 9.11 -44.00
C THR A 585 4.26 10.33 -43.15
N LEU A 586 5.53 10.41 -42.76
CA LEU A 586 6.05 11.49 -41.92
C LEU A 586 6.14 12.84 -42.67
N GLU A 587 5.93 12.82 -43.99
CA GLU A 587 6.07 13.96 -44.90
C GLU A 587 5.25 15.19 -44.49
N SER A 588 4.05 14.99 -43.96
CA SER A 588 3.15 16.08 -43.52
C SER A 588 3.15 16.31 -42.00
N ILE A 589 3.95 15.54 -41.24
CA ILE A 589 3.82 15.44 -39.78
C ILE A 589 5.04 16.05 -39.08
N ILE A 590 6.26 15.71 -39.53
CA ILE A 590 7.50 16.14 -38.89
C ILE A 590 8.36 16.91 -39.89
N ASP A 591 8.57 18.20 -39.60
CA ASP A 591 9.45 19.04 -40.40
C ASP A 591 10.91 18.59 -40.28
N THR A 592 11.66 18.77 -41.37
CA THR A 592 13.09 18.42 -41.50
C THR A 592 13.97 19.03 -40.40
N LYS A 593 13.57 20.20 -39.85
CA LYS A 593 14.26 20.86 -38.73
C LYS A 593 14.31 20.00 -37.46
N TYR A 594 13.26 19.20 -37.19
CA TYR A 594 13.20 18.35 -36.00
C TYR A 594 14.14 17.16 -36.13
N PHE A 595 14.19 16.51 -37.30
CA PHE A 595 15.18 15.45 -37.57
C PHE A 595 16.62 15.96 -37.50
N LEU A 596 16.91 17.14 -38.07
CA LEU A 596 18.25 17.73 -37.97
C LEU A 596 18.65 18.05 -36.53
N LYS A 597 17.70 18.56 -35.72
CA LYS A 597 17.92 18.81 -34.29
C LYS A 597 18.13 17.50 -33.53
N ALA A 598 17.30 16.47 -33.78
CA ALA A 598 17.41 15.15 -33.16
C ALA A 598 18.74 14.46 -33.50
N MET A 599 19.17 14.45 -34.77
CA MET A 599 20.49 13.92 -35.18
C MET A 599 21.63 14.58 -34.42
N ASN A 600 21.53 15.89 -34.16
CA ASN A 600 22.56 16.63 -33.42
C ASN A 600 22.55 16.27 -31.93
N MET A 601 21.36 16.09 -31.33
CA MET A 601 21.21 15.67 -29.94
C MET A 601 21.71 14.23 -29.70
N LEU A 602 21.49 13.33 -30.67
CA LEU A 602 21.94 11.94 -30.62
C LEU A 602 23.42 11.76 -31.00
N GLY A 603 24.11 12.83 -31.42
CA GLY A 603 25.52 12.77 -31.84
C GLY A 603 25.75 11.95 -33.12
N LEU A 604 24.72 11.76 -33.95
CA LEU A 604 24.78 10.89 -35.13
C LEU A 604 25.64 11.51 -36.25
N SER A 605 26.70 10.79 -36.64
CA SER A 605 27.52 11.15 -37.80
C SER A 605 26.84 10.72 -39.10
N PHE A 606 26.53 11.69 -39.97
CA PHE A 606 25.97 11.37 -41.29
C PHE A 606 26.90 10.49 -42.13
N LYS A 607 28.22 10.61 -41.95
CA LYS A 607 29.20 9.77 -42.63
C LYS A 607 29.06 8.30 -42.24
N GLU A 608 28.64 8.02 -41.01
CA GLU A 608 28.41 6.66 -40.51
C GLU A 608 27.07 6.11 -40.99
N ILE A 609 26.00 6.91 -40.95
CA ILE A 609 24.68 6.54 -41.47
C ILE A 609 24.76 6.23 -42.97
N ASN A 610 25.50 7.05 -43.72
CA ASN A 610 25.57 6.95 -45.18
C ASN A 610 26.57 5.90 -45.69
N LYS A 611 27.19 5.12 -44.79
CA LYS A 611 28.28 4.19 -45.14
C LYS A 611 27.84 3.11 -46.15
N ASN A 612 26.55 2.78 -46.19
CA ASN A 612 25.96 1.76 -47.06
C ASN A 612 24.68 2.24 -47.79
N LEU A 613 24.38 3.54 -47.83
CA LEU A 613 23.05 4.04 -48.24
C LEU A 613 23.06 5.15 -49.32
N ASP A 614 24.21 5.51 -49.89
CA ASP A 614 24.37 6.35 -51.09
C ASP A 614 23.53 7.66 -51.18
N PHE A 615 23.23 8.31 -50.05
CA PHE A 615 22.54 9.60 -50.01
C PHE A 615 23.50 10.78 -50.23
N THR A 616 23.02 11.85 -50.88
CA THR A 616 23.83 13.03 -51.21
C THR A 616 24.06 13.99 -50.04
N GLY A 617 23.27 13.87 -48.96
CA GLY A 617 23.40 14.69 -47.76
C GLY A 617 22.33 14.43 -46.70
N LYS A 618 22.46 15.03 -45.51
CA LYS A 618 21.50 14.86 -44.39
C LYS A 618 20.06 15.20 -44.81
N ARG A 619 19.87 16.26 -45.60
CA ARG A 619 18.54 16.65 -46.10
C ARG A 619 17.97 15.63 -47.08
N ASP A 620 18.80 15.10 -47.98
CA ASP A 620 18.41 14.08 -48.95
C ASP A 620 17.95 12.80 -48.24
N PHE A 621 18.72 12.35 -47.24
CA PHE A 621 18.32 11.23 -46.38
C PHE A 621 16.98 11.47 -45.65
N ILE A 622 16.75 12.66 -45.11
CA ILE A 622 15.49 12.95 -44.40
C ILE A 622 14.30 12.99 -45.37
N GLU A 623 14.43 13.72 -46.49
CA GLU A 623 13.32 13.92 -47.44
C GLU A 623 13.00 12.66 -48.25
N ASN A 624 14.04 11.96 -48.71
CA ASN A 624 13.85 10.84 -49.64
C ASN A 624 13.76 9.47 -48.97
N TYR A 625 14.17 9.35 -47.71
CA TYR A 625 14.11 8.10 -46.97
C TYR A 625 13.25 8.22 -45.72
N LEU A 626 13.65 9.00 -44.70
CA LEU A 626 12.94 9.03 -43.42
C LEU A 626 11.48 9.48 -43.55
N LYS A 627 11.19 10.52 -44.35
CA LYS A 627 9.83 11.01 -44.53
C LYS A 627 8.88 10.03 -45.24
N LYS A 628 9.43 9.06 -45.98
CA LYS A 628 8.68 8.03 -46.71
C LYS A 628 8.42 6.77 -45.89
N ILE A 629 8.97 6.69 -44.67
CA ILE A 629 8.69 5.57 -43.76
C ILE A 629 7.21 5.63 -43.36
N TYR A 630 6.54 4.50 -43.49
CA TYR A 630 5.19 4.32 -42.96
C TYR A 630 5.26 4.16 -41.45
N VAL A 631 4.58 5.06 -40.75
CA VAL A 631 4.49 5.08 -39.30
C VAL A 631 3.04 4.97 -38.85
N CYS A 632 2.84 4.31 -37.72
CA CYS A 632 1.56 4.17 -37.08
C CYS A 632 1.56 4.95 -35.76
N PHE A 633 0.68 5.95 -35.64
CA PHE A 633 0.50 6.74 -34.43
C PHE A 633 -0.76 6.33 -33.68
N SER A 634 -0.75 6.51 -32.36
CA SER A 634 -1.98 6.59 -31.56
C SER A 634 -2.87 7.73 -32.08
N LYS A 635 -4.19 7.53 -32.08
CA LYS A 635 -5.18 8.59 -32.38
C LYS A 635 -5.09 9.78 -31.43
N LYS A 636 -4.51 9.58 -30.24
CA LYS A 636 -4.32 10.60 -29.19
C LYS A 636 -3.00 11.38 -29.38
N GLN A 637 -2.17 11.00 -30.36
CA GLN A 637 -0.89 11.66 -30.62
C GLN A 637 -1.09 13.12 -31.05
N THR A 638 -0.49 14.05 -30.30
CA THR A 638 -0.41 15.46 -30.68
C THR A 638 0.97 15.78 -31.24
N PHE A 639 1.03 16.67 -32.24
CA PHE A 639 2.27 17.05 -32.93
C PHE A 639 2.69 18.48 -32.53
N ASN A 640 2.81 18.74 -31.22
CA ASN A 640 3.42 19.97 -30.72
C ASN A 640 4.96 19.95 -30.95
N MET A 641 5.66 21.06 -30.66
CA MET A 641 7.10 21.14 -30.97
C MET A 641 7.95 20.11 -30.22
N GLU A 642 7.57 19.77 -28.98
CA GLU A 642 8.28 18.82 -28.12
C GLU A 642 8.08 17.39 -28.61
N ASN A 643 6.82 16.97 -28.81
CA ASN A 643 6.49 15.64 -29.32
C ASN A 643 7.08 15.41 -30.72
N LYS A 644 7.07 16.42 -31.60
CA LYS A 644 7.73 16.31 -32.93
C LYS A 644 9.22 16.02 -32.81
N LEU A 645 9.90 16.54 -31.77
CA LEU A 645 11.31 16.30 -31.53
C LEU A 645 11.55 14.90 -30.96
N GLU A 646 10.76 14.46 -29.99
CA GLU A 646 10.88 13.12 -29.39
C GLU A 646 10.54 12.01 -30.40
N ILE A 647 9.49 12.18 -31.20
CA ILE A 647 9.18 11.26 -32.31
C ILE A 647 10.36 11.20 -33.30
N ALA A 648 10.96 12.35 -33.63
CA ALA A 648 12.09 12.39 -34.55
C ALA A 648 13.34 11.68 -33.99
N LYS A 649 13.58 11.74 -32.68
CA LYS A 649 14.65 10.98 -32.02
C LYS A 649 14.38 9.48 -32.07
N TYR A 650 13.18 9.05 -31.71
CA TYR A 650 12.79 7.64 -31.71
C TYR A 650 12.89 6.98 -33.08
N ILE A 651 12.63 7.71 -34.16
CA ILE A 651 12.77 7.19 -35.53
C ILE A 651 14.24 7.07 -35.96
N LEU A 652 15.12 7.90 -35.38
CA LEU A 652 16.56 7.90 -35.71
C LEU A 652 17.36 6.87 -34.91
N GLU A 653 16.90 6.54 -33.71
CA GLU A 653 17.36 5.40 -32.90
C GLU A 653 16.93 4.06 -33.53
#